data_AF-B8DKU9-F1
#
_entry.id   AF-B8DKU9-F1
#
_cell.length_a   1.000
_cell.length_b   1.000
_cell.length_c   1.000
_cell.angle_alpha   90.00
_cell.angle_beta   90.00
_cell.angle_gamma   90.00
#
_symmetry.space_group_name_H-M   'P 1'
#
loop_
_entity.id
_entity.type
_entity.pdbx_description
1 polymer ?
#
loop_
_entity_poly.entity_id
_entity_poly.type
_entity_poly.pdbx_seq_one_letter_code
_entity_poly.pdbx_strand_id
1 'polypeptide(L)'
;MVLLLRLWLSQATEPSRRTRSHSARAAAALLFLALLAPGAPLWAANSGGTTETLPSFEFAHPGYVGSFQPGATDATGGNLTIDTGITGPIIGGYSDGGNANGNRVTITGGTHTGEGIYGGFSDGSGNASNNIVTITGGTISYMVFGGYSQGGTATGNTLRIFGNPTLSAGLVGGRAPQASMFDPVRDARTGNTLEIHTLNLQSSGIEGFQHFRFYLPDTVRAGDTVLTVNNGVVIETPSSGPSTAPTTVGVGIEGGGTPLAVNDTVTLIKSTGALYADTGMTNTTTGMAGISSLYTFGLETTVNSLVARVTSIEQTDEIVRKSPSEGKAASIALVTQGADLAAGPGMGNARAAAVLGADNMAQAGWAGFGATSGGTSRYATGSHVDMQSFSLMTGLAKRLPVSGADLLVGAFFETSVGSYDSHNETAAGESITARGDSRSTGGGLLGRVEATTGMARGLYAEATVRAGRLSSDYRSDDLNPTLGEAEYDINVAYYGAHAGVGYIWNISEQAWLDLYGKYFWTHTTGADVRILGDPVTFDDVDSYRTRLGARFGYALNKCITPYTGAAWEYEFDGTAHSVVAGVDAPAPTLKGGTGVGEVGIIWKPLPDSGFSLDLGAQDYTGVREGVGGNLSLMYEF
;
A
#
# COMPACT_ATOMS: atom_id res chain seq x y z
N MET A 1 -30.99 63.68 -2.41
CA MET A 1 -29.64 64.30 -2.34
C MET A 1 -28.68 63.19 -1.92
N VAL A 2 -28.40 62.21 -2.79
CA VAL A 2 -27.32 62.15 -3.80
C VAL A 2 -25.93 62.42 -3.21
N LEU A 3 -25.19 61.33 -2.95
CA LEU A 3 -23.74 61.17 -3.09
C LEU A 3 -23.49 59.64 -2.90
N LEU A 4 -23.31 58.77 -3.90
CA LEU A 4 -22.44 58.72 -5.09
C LEU A 4 -20.95 58.61 -4.74
N LEU A 5 -20.44 57.38 -4.64
CA LEU A 5 -19.03 57.00 -4.88
C LEU A 5 -19.03 55.56 -5.42
N ARG A 6 -19.19 55.39 -6.75
CA ARG A 6 -18.15 55.11 -7.76
C ARG A 6 -17.43 53.77 -7.58
N LEU A 7 -17.92 52.80 -8.35
CA LEU A 7 -17.15 51.70 -8.93
C LEU A 7 -15.90 52.26 -9.65
N TRP A 8 -14.78 51.56 -9.47
CA TRP A 8 -13.75 51.41 -10.49
C TRP A 8 -13.52 49.92 -10.71
N LEU A 9 -13.82 49.47 -11.93
CA LEU A 9 -13.31 48.24 -12.50
C LEU A 9 -11.87 48.53 -12.98
N SER A 10 -10.90 47.70 -12.58
CA SER A 10 -9.74 47.42 -13.44
C SER A 10 -9.52 45.91 -13.46
N GLN A 11 -9.64 45.32 -14.66
CA GLN A 11 -9.32 43.93 -14.92
C GLN A 11 -7.80 43.71 -14.96
N ALA A 12 -7.41 42.53 -14.44
CA ALA A 12 -6.32 41.66 -14.84
C ALA A 12 -4.89 42.24 -14.96
N THR A 13 -3.98 41.78 -14.09
CA THR A 13 -3.02 40.69 -14.39
C THR A 13 -2.15 40.38 -13.17
N GLU A 14 -1.80 39.09 -13.04
CA GLU A 14 -0.81 38.44 -12.16
C GLU A 14 -1.25 37.87 -10.78
N PRO A 15 -1.10 36.54 -10.58
CA PRO A 15 -1.35 35.86 -9.32
C PRO A 15 -0.15 35.96 -8.36
N SER A 16 -0.43 36.02 -7.06
CA SER A 16 0.58 35.93 -6.01
C SER A 16 1.38 34.63 -6.10
N ARG A 17 2.65 34.74 -6.49
CA ARG A 17 3.66 33.67 -6.37
C ARG A 17 3.82 33.26 -4.91
N ARG A 18 3.21 32.14 -4.51
CA ARG A 18 3.81 31.24 -3.53
C ARG A 18 4.58 30.20 -4.32
N THR A 19 5.89 30.25 -4.18
CA THR A 19 6.85 29.31 -4.75
C THR A 19 6.52 27.89 -4.30
N ARG A 20 6.01 27.10 -5.25
CA ARG A 20 6.21 25.65 -5.28
C ARG A 20 7.70 25.41 -5.52
N SER A 21 8.29 24.50 -4.75
CA SER A 21 9.37 23.64 -5.22
C SER A 21 9.04 22.22 -4.77
N HIS A 22 8.25 21.55 -5.61
CA HIS A 22 8.18 20.10 -5.65
C HIS A 22 9.48 19.60 -6.30
N SER A 23 10.32 18.95 -5.51
CA SER A 23 11.34 18.02 -5.97
C SER A 23 11.80 17.23 -4.75
N ALA A 24 11.83 15.90 -4.88
CA ALA A 24 12.29 14.92 -3.89
C ALA A 24 11.26 14.49 -2.82
N ARG A 25 10.30 13.65 -3.21
CA ARG A 25 9.73 12.61 -2.34
C ARG A 25 9.57 11.30 -3.10
N ALA A 26 10.73 10.72 -3.40
CA ALA A 26 10.96 9.30 -3.64
C ALA A 26 12.15 8.93 -2.74
N ALA A 27 11.93 8.90 -1.42
CA ALA A 27 12.92 8.58 -0.39
C ALA A 27 12.27 8.47 1.00
N ALA A 28 11.14 7.75 1.13
CA ALA A 28 10.39 7.69 2.39
C ALA A 28 9.93 6.28 2.79
N ALA A 29 10.69 5.24 2.44
CA ALA A 29 10.51 3.88 2.97
C ALA A 29 11.65 3.43 3.92
N LEU A 30 12.55 4.34 4.35
CA LEU A 30 13.75 3.97 5.13
C LEU A 30 13.97 4.79 6.40
N LEU A 31 12.93 5.46 6.92
CA LEU A 31 13.05 6.31 8.11
C LEU A 31 11.99 6.03 9.17
N PHE A 32 11.91 4.78 9.65
CA PHE A 32 10.99 4.40 10.74
C PHE A 32 11.68 3.75 11.95
N LEU A 33 12.95 4.06 12.22
CA LEU A 33 13.62 3.62 13.46
C LEU A 33 14.48 4.70 14.14
N ALA A 34 14.12 5.97 14.04
CA ALA A 34 14.86 7.03 14.70
C ALA A 34 13.96 8.18 15.19
N LEU A 35 13.18 7.95 16.25
CA LEU A 35 12.62 9.05 17.06
C LEU A 35 12.17 8.55 18.44
N LEU A 36 13.13 8.36 19.35
CA LEU A 36 12.95 8.49 20.80
C LEU A 36 14.32 8.66 21.48
N ALA A 37 14.93 9.84 21.33
CA ALA A 37 15.92 10.41 22.27
C ALA A 37 16.15 11.90 21.96
N PRO A 38 16.21 12.80 22.96
CA PRO A 38 16.40 14.23 22.72
C PRO A 38 17.88 14.59 22.54
N GLY A 39 18.18 15.32 21.46
CA GLY A 39 19.32 16.25 21.34
C GLY A 39 20.74 15.69 21.20
N ALA A 40 21.21 15.50 19.97
CA ALA A 40 22.63 15.51 19.60
C ALA A 40 22.79 15.85 18.08
N PRO A 41 23.92 16.44 17.63
CA PRO A 41 24.04 17.09 16.33
C PRO A 41 24.15 16.10 15.15
N LEU A 42 23.68 16.51 13.96
CA LEU A 42 23.85 15.80 12.69
C LEU A 42 25.34 15.68 12.30
N TRP A 43 25.88 14.46 12.33
CA TRP A 43 27.00 14.03 11.48
C TRP A 43 26.64 12.65 10.93
N ALA A 44 26.55 12.54 9.61
CA ALA A 44 26.44 11.26 8.90
C ALA A 44 27.74 10.47 9.15
N ALA A 45 27.62 9.29 9.74
CA ALA A 45 28.76 8.45 10.09
C ALA A 45 28.46 7.02 9.62
N ASN A 46 29.49 6.38 9.05
CA ASN A 46 29.51 4.95 8.76
C ASN A 46 29.01 4.17 9.99
N SER A 47 28.17 3.16 9.77
CA SER A 47 27.47 2.46 10.84
C SER A 47 27.45 0.95 10.63
N GLY A 48 27.20 0.24 11.72
CA GLY A 48 27.03 -1.21 11.73
C GLY A 48 28.32 -2.03 11.83
N GLY A 49 29.49 -1.38 11.96
CA GLY A 49 30.77 -2.06 12.09
C GLY A 49 31.81 -1.31 12.93
N THR A 50 32.97 -1.96 13.08
CA THR A 50 34.14 -1.46 13.82
C THR A 50 35.40 -1.52 12.94
N THR A 51 36.41 -0.72 13.29
CA THR A 51 37.70 -0.75 12.60
C THR A 51 38.59 -1.81 13.24
N GLU A 52 38.97 -2.82 12.47
CA GLU A 52 39.68 -4.01 12.95
C GLU A 52 40.99 -4.23 12.19
N THR A 53 41.99 -4.74 12.91
CA THR A 53 43.23 -5.24 12.30
C THR A 53 43.06 -6.74 12.07
N LEU A 54 43.17 -7.18 10.81
CA LEU A 54 42.88 -8.56 10.44
C LEU A 54 44.12 -9.45 10.68
N PRO A 55 43.99 -10.58 11.40
CA PRO A 55 45.12 -11.30 12.00
C PRO A 55 45.96 -12.15 11.02
N SER A 56 45.36 -12.61 9.93
CA SER A 56 45.90 -13.65 9.04
C SER A 56 46.04 -13.19 7.59
N PHE A 57 45.15 -12.30 7.14
CA PHE A 57 45.23 -11.62 5.85
C PHE A 57 45.67 -10.17 6.05
N GLU A 58 46.90 -9.85 5.62
CA GLU A 58 47.48 -8.51 5.79
C GLU A 58 46.99 -7.57 4.67
N PHE A 59 45.96 -6.80 4.99
CA PHE A 59 45.56 -5.62 4.22
C PHE A 59 46.49 -4.43 4.55
N ALA A 60 46.60 -3.49 3.61
CA ALA A 60 47.42 -2.29 3.78
C ALA A 60 46.89 -1.35 4.88
N HIS A 61 45.58 -1.42 5.18
CA HIS A 61 44.95 -0.63 6.23
C HIS A 61 43.99 -1.50 7.07
N PRO A 62 43.68 -1.07 8.32
CA PRO A 62 42.62 -1.69 9.10
C PRO A 62 41.29 -1.71 8.35
N GLY A 63 40.57 -2.83 8.43
CA GLY A 63 39.28 -3.03 7.78
C GLY A 63 38.13 -2.47 8.60
N TYR A 64 37.09 -1.97 7.93
CA TYR A 64 35.82 -1.66 8.57
C TYR A 64 34.88 -2.86 8.45
N VAL A 65 34.61 -3.53 9.56
CA VAL A 65 34.02 -4.87 9.61
C VAL A 65 32.70 -4.86 10.38
N GLY A 66 31.65 -5.45 9.82
CA GLY A 66 30.33 -5.54 10.48
C GLY A 66 30.27 -6.60 11.56
N SER A 67 30.65 -7.83 11.21
CA SER A 67 30.78 -8.97 12.14
C SER A 67 32.21 -9.48 12.10
N PHE A 68 32.97 -9.33 13.18
CA PHE A 68 34.39 -9.70 13.24
C PHE A 68 34.63 -10.92 14.13
N GLN A 69 35.18 -11.99 13.55
CA GLN A 69 35.52 -13.24 14.22
C GLN A 69 36.98 -13.62 13.93
N PRO A 70 37.94 -13.31 14.82
CA PRO A 70 39.37 -13.60 14.62
C PRO A 70 39.74 -15.08 14.84
N GLY A 71 38.78 -16.00 14.79
CA GLY A 71 38.98 -17.43 15.00
C GLY A 71 38.03 -18.28 14.15
N ALA A 72 37.80 -19.53 14.54
CA ALA A 72 37.01 -20.48 13.77
C ALA A 72 35.47 -20.32 13.88
N THR A 73 34.99 -19.21 14.44
CA THR A 73 33.56 -18.94 14.64
C THR A 73 32.94 -18.25 13.43
N ASP A 74 31.67 -18.55 13.17
CA ASP A 74 30.94 -17.99 12.04
C ASP A 74 30.65 -16.49 12.23
N ALA A 75 31.01 -15.68 11.23
CA ALA A 75 30.68 -14.27 11.12
C ALA A 75 29.40 -14.09 10.29
N THR A 76 28.26 -14.04 10.97
CA THR A 76 26.94 -13.86 10.35
C THR A 76 26.25 -12.61 10.86
N GLY A 77 25.26 -12.12 10.10
CA GLY A 77 24.39 -11.01 10.51
C GLY A 77 25.04 -9.62 10.50
N GLY A 78 26.27 -9.48 9.98
CA GLY A 78 26.90 -8.18 9.79
C GLY A 78 26.07 -7.32 8.84
N ASN A 79 25.87 -6.05 9.17
CA ASN A 79 25.03 -5.13 8.40
C ASN A 79 25.64 -3.73 8.39
N LEU A 80 26.41 -3.42 7.34
CA LEU A 80 27.13 -2.16 7.19
C LEU A 80 26.34 -1.15 6.35
N THR A 81 26.38 0.12 6.75
CA THR A 81 26.00 1.26 5.90
C THR A 81 27.14 2.27 5.87
N ILE A 82 27.66 2.53 4.65
CA ILE A 82 28.83 3.35 4.39
C ILE A 82 28.45 4.57 3.53
N ASP A 83 28.58 5.75 4.11
CA ASP A 83 28.23 7.04 3.48
C ASP A 83 29.46 7.92 3.21
N THR A 84 30.57 7.65 3.88
CA THR A 84 31.82 8.39 3.84
C THR A 84 32.99 7.47 3.46
N GLY A 85 34.03 8.04 2.84
CA GLY A 85 35.14 7.27 2.28
C GLY A 85 35.90 6.46 3.33
N ILE A 86 36.21 5.20 3.00
CA ILE A 86 37.05 4.30 3.80
C ILE A 86 38.26 3.92 2.96
N THR A 87 39.46 4.01 3.56
CA THR A 87 40.71 3.66 2.88
C THR A 87 40.99 2.15 2.92
N GLY A 88 40.72 1.48 4.05
CA GLY A 88 40.87 0.03 4.18
C GLY A 88 39.72 -0.78 3.59
N PRO A 89 39.75 -2.12 3.72
CA PRO A 89 38.71 -2.98 3.18
C PRO A 89 37.39 -2.76 3.94
N ILE A 90 36.28 -2.90 3.23
CA ILE A 90 34.94 -2.87 3.81
C ILE A 90 34.42 -4.30 3.80
N ILE A 91 34.08 -4.87 4.96
CA ILE A 91 33.76 -6.29 5.09
C ILE A 91 32.48 -6.48 5.90
N GLY A 92 31.43 -7.02 5.29
CA GLY A 92 30.17 -7.28 5.99
C GLY A 92 30.35 -8.23 7.18
N GLY A 93 30.99 -9.38 6.94
CA GLY A 93 31.44 -10.30 8.00
C GLY A 93 32.80 -10.88 7.68
N TYR A 94 33.72 -10.85 8.65
CA TYR A 94 35.05 -11.44 8.59
C TYR A 94 35.14 -12.62 9.56
N SER A 95 35.54 -13.78 9.05
CA SER A 95 35.92 -14.92 9.88
C SER A 95 37.29 -15.46 9.49
N ASP A 96 38.13 -15.70 10.48
CA ASP A 96 39.47 -16.25 10.28
C ASP A 96 39.44 -17.74 9.90
N GLY A 97 38.53 -18.53 10.52
CA GLY A 97 38.45 -19.97 10.29
C GLY A 97 37.05 -20.52 10.08
N GLY A 98 36.01 -19.71 10.30
CA GLY A 98 34.60 -20.08 10.17
C GLY A 98 33.94 -19.47 8.92
N ASN A 99 32.63 -19.64 8.82
CA ASN A 99 31.84 -19.12 7.70
C ASN A 99 31.59 -17.61 7.82
N ALA A 100 31.49 -16.91 6.69
CA ALA A 100 31.11 -15.50 6.59
C ALA A 100 29.81 -15.36 5.77
N ASN A 101 28.69 -15.88 6.32
CA ASN A 101 27.43 -16.02 5.59
C ASN A 101 26.37 -14.98 5.98
N GLY A 102 25.50 -14.61 5.04
CA GLY A 102 24.28 -13.84 5.34
C GLY A 102 24.51 -12.38 5.74
N ASN A 103 25.67 -11.82 5.40
CA ASN A 103 26.06 -10.45 5.74
C ASN A 103 25.60 -9.44 4.67
N ARG A 104 25.47 -8.18 5.05
CA ARG A 104 24.99 -7.08 4.21
C ARG A 104 25.95 -5.90 4.26
N VAL A 105 26.27 -5.35 3.10
CA VAL A 105 27.04 -4.11 2.96
C VAL A 105 26.28 -3.16 2.05
N THR A 106 25.99 -1.95 2.53
CA THR A 106 25.33 -0.90 1.74
C THR A 106 26.28 0.28 1.60
N ILE A 107 26.64 0.62 0.35
CA ILE A 107 27.43 1.81 0.01
C ILE A 107 26.49 2.87 -0.56
N THR A 108 26.38 4.01 0.12
CA THR A 108 25.55 5.14 -0.30
C THR A 108 26.38 6.32 -0.82
N GLY A 109 27.66 6.39 -0.44
CA GLY A 109 28.55 7.49 -0.80
C GLY A 109 30.02 7.21 -0.49
N GLY A 110 30.82 8.27 -0.53
CA GLY A 110 32.26 8.21 -0.23
C GLY A 110 33.15 7.83 -1.41
N THR A 111 34.46 7.90 -1.18
CA THR A 111 35.50 7.52 -2.14
C THR A 111 36.30 6.36 -1.55
N HIS A 112 36.24 5.21 -2.20
CA HIS A 112 36.79 3.92 -1.75
C HIS A 112 37.81 3.43 -2.77
N THR A 113 39.04 3.91 -2.63
CA THR A 113 40.12 3.70 -3.61
C THR A 113 41.26 2.84 -3.09
N GLY A 114 41.27 2.52 -1.80
CA GLY A 114 42.40 1.83 -1.18
C GLY A 114 42.33 0.31 -1.33
N GLU A 115 41.23 -0.32 -0.95
CA GLU A 115 41.10 -1.79 -0.88
C GLU A 115 39.68 -2.28 -1.21
N GLY A 116 39.48 -3.60 -1.23
CA GLY A 116 38.26 -4.23 -1.72
C GLY A 116 37.05 -4.10 -0.79
N ILE A 117 35.88 -4.30 -1.38
CA ILE A 117 34.61 -4.43 -0.66
C ILE A 117 34.19 -5.88 -0.68
N TYR A 118 33.79 -6.43 0.47
CA TYR A 118 33.47 -7.83 0.66
C TYR A 118 32.12 -7.96 1.36
N GLY A 119 31.14 -8.61 0.73
CA GLY A 119 29.90 -8.98 1.41
C GLY A 119 30.18 -9.89 2.60
N GLY A 120 31.04 -10.89 2.41
CA GLY A 120 31.65 -11.69 3.48
C GLY A 120 33.06 -12.15 3.09
N PHE A 121 33.93 -12.29 4.09
CA PHE A 121 35.32 -12.75 3.94
C PHE A 121 35.57 -13.90 4.93
N SER A 122 35.87 -15.09 4.40
CA SER A 122 36.41 -16.21 5.18
C SER A 122 37.86 -16.48 4.78
N ASP A 123 38.80 -16.28 5.69
CA ASP A 123 40.24 -16.49 5.41
C ASP A 123 40.68 -17.95 5.54
N GLY A 124 39.92 -18.75 6.28
CA GLY A 124 40.16 -20.18 6.48
C GLY A 124 39.38 -21.05 5.50
N SER A 125 38.90 -22.19 5.99
CA SER A 125 38.15 -23.18 5.20
C SER A 125 36.64 -22.95 5.13
N GLY A 126 36.13 -21.88 5.75
CA GLY A 126 34.71 -21.57 5.81
C GLY A 126 34.15 -21.02 4.50
N ASN A 127 32.83 -21.04 4.36
CA ASN A 127 32.13 -20.50 3.19
C ASN A 127 31.84 -19.00 3.34
N ALA A 128 31.70 -18.29 2.23
CA ALA A 128 31.24 -16.91 2.16
C ALA A 128 30.01 -16.82 1.25
N SER A 129 28.86 -17.26 1.79
CA SER A 129 27.63 -17.47 1.02
C SER A 129 26.47 -16.59 1.47
N ASN A 130 25.52 -16.35 0.54
CA ASN A 130 24.29 -15.60 0.80
C ASN A 130 24.50 -14.17 1.32
N ASN A 131 25.63 -13.55 0.98
CA ASN A 131 25.91 -12.17 1.33
C ASN A 131 25.33 -11.22 0.28
N ILE A 132 25.00 -9.99 0.69
CA ILE A 132 24.42 -8.97 -0.20
C ILE A 132 25.28 -7.71 -0.12
N VAL A 133 25.76 -7.24 -1.27
CA VAL A 133 26.39 -5.92 -1.41
C VAL A 133 25.48 -5.04 -2.24
N THR A 134 25.06 -3.90 -1.68
CA THR A 134 24.22 -2.91 -2.35
C THR A 134 25.01 -1.62 -2.53
N ILE A 135 25.08 -1.11 -3.76
CA ILE A 135 25.75 0.14 -4.10
C ILE A 135 24.71 1.08 -4.70
N THR A 136 24.53 2.25 -4.08
CA THR A 136 23.59 3.29 -4.56
C THR A 136 24.31 4.59 -4.97
N GLY A 137 25.58 4.74 -4.58
CA GLY A 137 26.42 5.89 -4.88
C GLY A 137 27.89 5.68 -4.50
N GLY A 138 28.67 6.75 -4.56
CA GLY A 138 30.11 6.75 -4.23
C GLY A 138 31.03 6.52 -5.43
N THR A 139 32.34 6.59 -5.16
CA THR A 139 33.42 6.28 -6.12
C THR A 139 34.17 5.05 -5.64
N ILE A 140 34.14 3.96 -6.40
CA ILE A 140 34.76 2.68 -6.03
C ILE A 140 35.73 2.28 -7.13
N SER A 141 37.00 2.15 -6.74
CA SER A 141 38.07 1.86 -7.70
C SER A 141 38.73 0.50 -7.52
N TYR A 142 38.42 -0.23 -6.46
CA TYR A 142 38.93 -1.57 -6.18
C TYR A 142 37.83 -2.63 -6.25
N MET A 143 38.20 -3.90 -6.37
CA MET A 143 37.27 -5.02 -6.56
C MET A 143 36.15 -5.08 -5.50
N VAL A 144 34.95 -5.41 -5.95
CA VAL A 144 33.78 -5.68 -5.11
C VAL A 144 33.45 -7.16 -5.20
N PHE A 145 33.45 -7.84 -4.04
CA PHE A 145 33.18 -9.26 -3.90
C PHE A 145 31.86 -9.47 -3.17
N GLY A 146 30.97 -10.28 -3.72
CA GLY A 146 29.76 -10.74 -3.02
C GLY A 146 30.15 -11.63 -1.86
N GLY A 147 31.04 -12.60 -2.10
CA GLY A 147 31.72 -13.36 -1.06
C GLY A 147 33.15 -13.72 -1.47
N TYR A 148 34.04 -13.78 -0.49
CA TYR A 148 35.43 -14.20 -0.67
C TYR A 148 35.76 -15.29 0.33
N SER A 149 36.21 -16.46 -0.15
CA SER A 149 36.57 -17.59 0.69
C SER A 149 37.88 -18.22 0.23
N GLN A 150 38.90 -18.22 1.08
CA GLN A 150 40.22 -18.77 0.74
C GLN A 150 40.25 -20.29 0.63
N GLY A 151 39.46 -21.00 1.43
CA GLY A 151 39.48 -22.47 1.50
C GLY A 151 38.12 -23.15 1.32
N GLY A 152 37.02 -22.38 1.29
CA GLY A 152 35.65 -22.85 1.09
C GLY A 152 35.02 -22.36 -0.20
N THR A 153 33.69 -22.27 -0.22
CA THR A 153 32.89 -21.82 -1.37
C THR A 153 32.37 -20.39 -1.19
N ALA A 154 32.04 -19.72 -2.30
CA ALA A 154 31.48 -18.36 -2.31
C ALA A 154 30.24 -18.32 -3.23
N THR A 155 29.10 -18.77 -2.71
CA THR A 155 27.88 -19.06 -3.48
C THR A 155 26.64 -18.32 -2.96
N GLY A 156 25.63 -18.13 -3.81
CA GLY A 156 24.37 -17.46 -3.42
C GLY A 156 24.51 -15.97 -3.08
N ASN A 157 25.63 -15.32 -3.39
CA ASN A 157 25.88 -13.92 -3.08
C ASN A 157 25.21 -13.00 -4.12
N THR A 158 24.75 -11.83 -3.69
CA THR A 158 24.08 -10.86 -4.57
C THR A 158 24.79 -9.51 -4.54
N LEU A 159 25.15 -8.99 -5.72
CA LEU A 159 25.54 -7.60 -5.90
C LEU A 159 24.39 -6.84 -6.53
N ARG A 160 23.94 -5.76 -5.89
CA ARG A 160 22.89 -4.87 -6.39
C ARG A 160 23.44 -3.47 -6.62
N ILE A 161 23.18 -2.93 -7.79
CA ILE A 161 23.66 -1.61 -8.17
C ILE A 161 22.49 -0.73 -8.58
N PHE A 162 22.30 0.36 -7.84
CA PHE A 162 21.29 1.38 -8.04
C PHE A 162 21.98 2.74 -8.22
N GLY A 163 21.19 3.76 -8.57
CA GLY A 163 21.68 5.14 -8.63
C GLY A 163 22.79 5.31 -9.67
N ASN A 164 23.74 6.22 -9.41
CA ASN A 164 24.81 6.55 -10.37
C ASN A 164 26.19 6.48 -9.70
N PRO A 165 26.63 5.32 -9.18
CA PRO A 165 27.97 5.19 -8.62
C PRO A 165 29.04 5.31 -9.71
N THR A 166 30.19 5.88 -9.35
CA THR A 166 31.36 5.89 -10.22
C THR A 166 32.19 4.65 -9.95
N LEU A 167 32.17 3.71 -10.88
CA LEU A 167 32.85 2.42 -10.75
C LEU A 167 33.99 2.30 -11.76
N SER A 168 35.21 2.07 -11.26
CA SER A 168 36.33 1.54 -12.05
C SER A 168 36.79 0.17 -11.55
N ALA A 169 35.96 -0.44 -10.71
CA ALA A 169 36.19 -1.71 -10.03
C ALA A 169 35.78 -2.91 -10.87
N GLY A 170 36.33 -4.09 -10.56
CA GLY A 170 35.78 -5.37 -10.99
C GLY A 170 34.67 -5.82 -10.05
N LEU A 171 33.57 -6.33 -10.61
CA LEU A 171 32.44 -6.88 -9.86
C LEU A 171 32.54 -8.40 -9.86
N VAL A 172 32.54 -9.00 -8.68
CA VAL A 172 32.77 -10.43 -8.51
C VAL A 172 31.69 -11.02 -7.62
N GLY A 173 30.90 -11.97 -8.14
CA GLY A 173 29.83 -12.60 -7.37
C GLY A 173 30.38 -13.42 -6.21
N GLY A 174 31.35 -14.27 -6.50
CA GLY A 174 32.10 -15.02 -5.51
C GLY A 174 33.54 -15.23 -5.95
N ARG A 175 34.45 -15.33 -4.99
CA ARG A 175 35.85 -15.71 -5.25
C ARG A 175 36.30 -16.79 -4.29
N ALA A 176 36.78 -17.90 -4.86
CA ALA A 176 37.37 -19.03 -4.14
C ALA A 176 38.68 -19.47 -4.81
N PRO A 177 39.82 -18.81 -4.50
CA PRO A 177 41.08 -19.07 -5.17
C PRO A 177 41.65 -20.45 -4.82
N GLN A 178 42.18 -21.17 -5.81
CA GLN A 178 42.93 -22.40 -5.55
C GLN A 178 44.31 -22.03 -5.00
N ALA A 179 44.70 -22.63 -3.87
CA ALA A 179 46.03 -22.42 -3.30
C ALA A 179 47.09 -23.21 -4.09
N SER A 180 46.68 -24.31 -4.75
CA SER A 180 47.52 -25.09 -5.65
C SER A 180 46.74 -25.63 -6.86
N MET A 181 47.43 -25.97 -7.95
CA MET A 181 46.84 -26.65 -9.12
C MET A 181 46.29 -28.05 -8.82
N PHE A 182 46.58 -28.59 -7.63
CA PHE A 182 46.13 -29.90 -7.17
C PHE A 182 44.92 -29.80 -6.23
N ASP A 183 44.55 -28.59 -5.82
CA ASP A 183 43.37 -28.38 -5.00
C ASP A 183 42.12 -28.53 -5.89
N PRO A 184 41.02 -29.09 -5.34
CA PRO A 184 39.77 -29.14 -6.09
C PRO A 184 39.31 -27.71 -6.40
N VAL A 185 38.85 -27.49 -7.63
CA VAL A 185 38.16 -26.26 -8.00
C VAL A 185 36.95 -26.11 -7.08
N ARG A 186 36.88 -25.01 -6.33
CA ARG A 186 35.78 -24.73 -5.40
C ARG A 186 34.74 -23.84 -6.07
N ASP A 187 33.50 -24.00 -5.65
CA ASP A 187 32.40 -23.25 -6.23
C ASP A 187 32.43 -21.78 -5.79
N ALA A 188 32.45 -20.89 -6.77
CA ALA A 188 32.41 -19.44 -6.60
C ALA A 188 31.41 -18.77 -7.56
N ARG A 189 30.46 -19.55 -8.10
CA ARG A 189 29.51 -19.06 -9.12
C ARG A 189 28.07 -19.43 -8.82
N THR A 190 27.80 -20.62 -8.30
CA THR A 190 26.42 -21.10 -8.12
C THR A 190 25.61 -20.16 -7.24
N GLY A 191 24.42 -19.79 -7.72
CA GLY A 191 23.48 -18.87 -7.08
C GLY A 191 23.92 -17.41 -7.03
N ASN A 192 25.14 -17.07 -7.45
CA ASN A 192 25.62 -15.70 -7.39
C ASN A 192 24.89 -14.83 -8.41
N THR A 193 24.44 -13.65 -7.99
CA THR A 193 23.56 -12.78 -8.77
C THR A 193 24.15 -11.37 -8.89
N LEU A 194 24.18 -10.83 -10.11
CA LEU A 194 24.42 -9.41 -10.38
C LEU A 194 23.10 -8.75 -10.79
N GLU A 195 22.63 -7.80 -10.00
CA GLU A 195 21.40 -7.02 -10.27
C GLU A 195 21.79 -5.56 -10.55
N ILE A 196 21.36 -5.04 -11.70
CA ILE A 196 21.64 -3.65 -12.11
C ILE A 196 20.31 -2.94 -12.38
N HIS A 197 20.09 -1.85 -11.65
CA HIS A 197 18.88 -1.02 -11.64
C HIS A 197 19.14 0.39 -12.19
N THR A 198 20.14 0.53 -13.04
CA THR A 198 20.58 1.83 -13.57
C THR A 198 21.18 1.67 -14.96
N LEU A 199 21.48 2.79 -15.62
CA LEU A 199 22.07 2.84 -16.96
C LEU A 199 23.49 3.40 -16.92
N ASN A 200 24.22 3.16 -18.00
CA ASN A 200 25.55 3.71 -18.27
C ASN A 200 26.62 3.38 -17.21
N LEU A 201 26.45 2.26 -16.51
CA LEU A 201 27.40 1.78 -15.53
C LEU A 201 28.72 1.38 -16.21
N GLN A 202 29.83 1.60 -15.52
CA GLN A 202 31.16 1.18 -15.95
C GLN A 202 31.70 0.14 -14.98
N SER A 203 32.51 -0.79 -15.47
CA SER A 203 33.23 -1.76 -14.63
C SER A 203 34.53 -2.14 -15.32
N SER A 204 35.55 -2.54 -14.55
CA SER A 204 36.77 -3.12 -15.12
C SER A 204 36.64 -4.62 -15.44
N GLY A 205 35.62 -5.29 -14.91
CA GLY A 205 35.41 -6.73 -15.09
C GLY A 205 34.16 -7.24 -14.39
N ILE A 206 33.61 -8.34 -14.89
CA ILE A 206 32.53 -9.08 -14.21
C ILE A 206 32.90 -10.57 -14.19
N GLU A 207 32.78 -11.21 -13.02
CA GLU A 207 33.17 -12.62 -12.83
C GLU A 207 32.33 -13.29 -11.72
N GLY A 208 32.18 -14.62 -11.79
CA GLY A 208 31.66 -15.40 -10.67
C GLY A 208 30.16 -15.27 -10.45
N PHE A 209 29.40 -14.89 -11.48
CA PHE A 209 27.94 -14.83 -11.45
C PHE A 209 27.30 -15.97 -12.23
N GLN A 210 26.21 -16.51 -11.69
CA GLN A 210 25.30 -17.40 -12.41
C GLN A 210 24.11 -16.62 -12.98
N HIS A 211 23.61 -15.65 -12.24
CA HIS A 211 22.41 -14.90 -12.61
C HIS A 211 22.76 -13.44 -12.88
N PHE A 212 22.36 -12.94 -14.04
CA PHE A 212 22.41 -11.53 -14.40
C PHE A 212 20.99 -11.01 -14.49
N ARG A 213 20.67 -9.94 -13.75
CA ARG A 213 19.33 -9.34 -13.74
C ARG A 213 19.45 -7.85 -14.03
N PHE A 214 18.73 -7.40 -15.05
CA PHE A 214 18.72 -6.02 -15.51
C PHE A 214 17.32 -5.46 -15.32
N TYR A 215 17.22 -4.43 -14.48
CA TYR A 215 15.99 -3.70 -14.21
C TYR A 215 16.15 -2.31 -14.84
N LEU A 216 15.61 -2.17 -16.04
CA LEU A 216 15.78 -0.97 -16.86
C LEU A 216 14.88 0.14 -16.31
N PRO A 217 15.41 1.32 -15.92
CA PRO A 217 14.57 2.39 -15.39
C PRO A 217 13.61 2.95 -16.45
N ASP A 218 12.52 3.60 -16.03
CA ASP A 218 11.54 4.29 -16.90
C ASP A 218 12.14 5.37 -17.84
N THR A 219 13.35 5.81 -17.54
CA THR A 219 14.16 6.72 -18.35
C THR A 219 14.87 6.04 -19.52
N VAL A 220 14.89 4.71 -19.59
CA VAL A 220 15.57 3.95 -20.66
C VAL A 220 15.03 4.31 -22.04
N ARG A 221 15.92 4.40 -23.02
CA ARG A 221 15.60 4.67 -24.43
C ARG A 221 16.26 3.63 -25.33
N ALA A 222 15.72 3.51 -26.54
CA ALA A 222 16.29 2.64 -27.56
C ALA A 222 17.76 3.01 -27.83
N GLY A 223 18.62 1.98 -27.80
CA GLY A 223 20.07 2.11 -28.01
C GLY A 223 20.88 2.36 -26.73
N ASP A 224 20.24 2.55 -25.58
CA ASP A 224 20.95 2.76 -24.31
C ASP A 224 21.79 1.53 -23.95
N THR A 225 22.82 1.78 -23.13
CA THR A 225 23.69 0.74 -22.58
C THR A 225 23.57 0.71 -21.07
N VAL A 226 23.33 -0.47 -20.49
CA VAL A 226 23.22 -0.67 -19.04
C VAL A 226 24.61 -0.73 -18.41
N LEU A 227 25.44 -1.69 -18.83
CA LEU A 227 26.79 -1.90 -18.30
C LEU A 227 27.82 -1.92 -19.43
N THR A 228 28.89 -1.13 -19.30
CA THR A 228 30.11 -1.26 -20.09
C THR A 228 31.22 -1.86 -19.24
N VAL A 229 31.85 -2.92 -19.75
CA VAL A 229 32.96 -3.63 -19.11
C VAL A 229 34.25 -3.37 -19.89
N ASN A 230 35.22 -2.77 -19.22
CA ASN A 230 36.52 -2.38 -19.77
C ASN A 230 37.52 -3.56 -19.84
N ASN A 231 37.03 -4.74 -20.23
CA ASN A 231 37.82 -5.94 -20.50
C ASN A 231 36.96 -6.92 -21.33
N GLY A 232 37.51 -8.09 -21.68
CA GLY A 232 36.73 -9.23 -22.15
C GLY A 232 35.73 -9.71 -21.09
N VAL A 233 34.59 -10.24 -21.54
CA VAL A 233 33.51 -10.73 -20.68
C VAL A 233 33.21 -12.18 -21.02
N VAL A 234 33.08 -13.01 -19.99
CA VAL A 234 32.66 -14.41 -20.11
C VAL A 234 31.42 -14.61 -19.24
N ILE A 235 30.30 -14.91 -19.89
CA ILE A 235 29.03 -15.32 -19.27
C ILE A 235 28.55 -16.68 -19.78
N GLU A 236 29.39 -17.37 -20.57
CA GLU A 236 29.14 -18.74 -21.01
C GLU A 236 29.06 -19.70 -19.81
N THR A 237 28.16 -20.67 -19.89
CA THR A 237 28.00 -21.71 -18.87
C THR A 237 29.23 -22.60 -18.85
N PRO A 238 29.88 -22.79 -17.67
CA PRO A 238 31.01 -23.69 -17.57
C PRO A 238 30.64 -25.12 -17.98
N SER A 239 31.40 -25.70 -18.91
CA SER A 239 31.17 -27.08 -19.39
C SER A 239 31.64 -28.16 -18.40
N SER A 240 32.35 -27.77 -17.33
CA SER A 240 32.89 -28.67 -16.32
C SER A 240 33.18 -27.91 -15.02
N GLY A 241 33.47 -28.65 -13.94
CA GLY A 241 33.76 -28.07 -12.62
C GLY A 241 32.53 -28.07 -11.69
N PRO A 242 32.61 -27.37 -10.55
CA PRO A 242 31.59 -27.44 -9.51
C PRO A 242 30.29 -26.67 -9.83
N SER A 243 30.27 -25.81 -10.86
CA SER A 243 29.14 -24.95 -11.21
C SER A 243 28.78 -24.99 -12.70
N THR A 244 28.14 -26.09 -13.13
CA THR A 244 27.76 -26.33 -14.54
C THR A 244 26.29 -26.01 -14.86
N ALA A 245 25.53 -25.50 -13.88
CA ALA A 245 24.15 -25.05 -14.12
C ALA A 245 24.13 -23.86 -15.11
N PRO A 246 23.07 -23.65 -15.91
CA PRO A 246 23.04 -22.56 -16.88
C PRO A 246 23.26 -21.17 -16.27
N THR A 247 24.00 -20.32 -16.98
CA THR A 247 23.96 -18.87 -16.78
C THR A 247 22.60 -18.35 -17.23
N THR A 248 21.97 -17.50 -16.43
CA THR A 248 20.64 -16.94 -16.75
C THR A 248 20.70 -15.42 -16.85
N VAL A 249 19.95 -14.87 -17.80
CA VAL A 249 19.79 -13.42 -17.97
C VAL A 249 18.31 -13.08 -17.84
N GLY A 250 17.99 -12.24 -16.87
CA GLY A 250 16.68 -11.64 -16.66
C GLY A 250 16.68 -10.17 -17.06
N VAL A 251 15.67 -9.74 -17.81
CA VAL A 251 15.46 -8.34 -18.17
C VAL A 251 14.04 -7.94 -17.82
N GLY A 252 13.90 -6.87 -17.06
CA GLY A 252 12.65 -6.20 -16.80
C GLY A 252 12.77 -4.69 -16.84
N ILE A 253 11.63 -4.00 -16.76
CA ILE A 253 11.58 -2.55 -16.67
C ILE A 253 11.17 -2.20 -15.24
N GLU A 254 11.89 -1.28 -14.63
CA GLU A 254 11.59 -0.71 -13.33
C GLU A 254 10.92 0.66 -13.52
N GLY A 255 9.79 0.86 -12.86
CA GLY A 255 8.94 2.03 -13.06
C GLY A 255 7.86 1.80 -14.11
N GLY A 256 7.09 2.84 -14.41
CA GLY A 256 5.87 2.73 -15.20
C GLY A 256 5.98 3.16 -16.66
N GLY A 257 4.86 3.00 -17.37
CA GLY A 257 4.68 3.41 -18.75
C GLY A 257 5.34 2.47 -19.77
N THR A 258 5.47 2.98 -21.01
CA THR A 258 6.04 2.22 -22.13
C THR A 258 7.29 2.89 -22.70
N PRO A 259 8.44 2.84 -22.00
CA PRO A 259 9.62 3.60 -22.40
C PRO A 259 10.31 3.09 -23.68
N LEU A 260 9.98 1.86 -24.12
CA LEU A 260 10.53 1.22 -25.31
C LEU A 260 9.39 0.72 -26.22
N ALA A 261 9.60 0.75 -27.54
CA ALA A 261 8.69 0.19 -28.53
C ALA A 261 9.12 -1.23 -28.95
N VAL A 262 8.22 -1.98 -29.58
CA VAL A 262 8.55 -3.29 -30.18
C VAL A 262 9.66 -3.10 -31.22
N ASN A 263 10.66 -3.99 -31.18
CA ASN A 263 11.93 -3.97 -31.91
C ASN A 263 13.00 -3.02 -31.39
N ASP A 264 12.71 -2.16 -30.42
CA ASP A 264 13.75 -1.38 -29.75
C ASP A 264 14.72 -2.32 -29.03
N THR A 265 15.98 -1.88 -28.94
CA THR A 265 17.05 -2.66 -28.34
C THR A 265 17.75 -1.88 -27.25
N VAL A 266 18.12 -2.56 -26.18
CA VAL A 266 18.97 -2.03 -25.10
C VAL A 266 20.19 -2.95 -24.96
N THR A 267 21.38 -2.37 -24.91
CA THR A 267 22.60 -3.15 -24.68
C THR A 267 22.76 -3.40 -23.18
N LEU A 268 22.59 -4.65 -22.74
CA LEU A 268 22.68 -5.02 -21.33
C LEU A 268 24.14 -5.02 -20.86
N ILE A 269 25.02 -5.64 -21.65
CA ILE A 269 26.46 -5.71 -21.39
C ILE A 269 27.19 -5.35 -22.66
N LYS A 270 28.08 -4.37 -22.59
CA LYS A 270 29.01 -3.98 -23.65
C LYS A 270 30.44 -4.24 -23.19
N SER A 271 31.11 -5.18 -23.83
CA SER A 271 32.52 -5.48 -23.65
C SER A 271 33.38 -4.56 -24.53
N THR A 272 34.48 -4.06 -24.00
CA THR A 272 35.53 -3.42 -24.82
C THR A 272 36.45 -4.46 -25.48
N GLY A 273 36.46 -5.70 -24.97
CA GLY A 273 37.08 -6.87 -25.59
C GLY A 273 36.04 -7.76 -26.29
N ALA A 274 36.25 -9.07 -26.25
CA ALA A 274 35.26 -10.05 -26.70
C ALA A 274 34.19 -10.31 -25.62
N LEU A 275 33.01 -10.73 -26.05
CA LEU A 275 31.97 -11.31 -25.19
C LEU A 275 31.80 -12.79 -25.56
N TYR A 276 31.93 -13.66 -24.57
CA TYR A 276 31.63 -15.10 -24.69
C TYR A 276 30.38 -15.40 -23.87
N ALA A 277 29.38 -15.96 -24.52
CA ALA A 277 28.06 -16.18 -23.94
C ALA A 277 27.38 -17.38 -24.59
N ASP A 278 26.47 -18.02 -23.86
CA ASP A 278 25.75 -19.19 -24.37
C ASP A 278 24.92 -18.86 -25.61
N THR A 279 24.90 -19.78 -26.57
CA THR A 279 24.04 -19.68 -27.75
C THR A 279 22.59 -19.94 -27.37
N GLY A 280 21.64 -19.12 -27.87
CA GLY A 280 20.21 -19.33 -27.66
C GLY A 280 19.72 -19.00 -26.25
N MET A 281 20.43 -18.13 -25.52
CA MET A 281 19.91 -17.58 -24.25
C MET A 281 18.52 -16.98 -24.43
N THR A 282 17.68 -17.17 -23.42
CA THR A 282 16.34 -16.62 -23.34
C THR A 282 16.21 -15.77 -22.08
N ASN A 283 15.33 -14.77 -22.13
CA ASN A 283 15.03 -13.98 -20.96
C ASN A 283 14.33 -14.86 -19.91
N THR A 284 14.88 -14.94 -18.71
CA THR A 284 14.34 -15.75 -17.60
C THR A 284 13.46 -14.95 -16.65
N THR A 285 13.13 -13.70 -16.98
CA THR A 285 12.29 -12.80 -16.17
C THR A 285 11.21 -12.18 -17.05
N THR A 286 10.00 -12.03 -16.52
CA THR A 286 8.95 -11.22 -17.14
C THR A 286 9.20 -9.74 -16.86
N GLY A 287 9.33 -8.95 -17.91
CA GLY A 287 9.64 -7.52 -17.77
C GLY A 287 8.38 -6.70 -17.55
N MET A 288 7.81 -6.70 -16.37
CA MET A 288 6.66 -5.82 -16.11
C MET A 288 7.11 -4.38 -15.87
N ALA A 289 6.66 -3.44 -16.70
CA ALA A 289 6.74 -2.00 -16.40
C ALA A 289 5.50 -1.63 -15.56
N GLY A 290 5.75 -1.28 -14.29
CA GLY A 290 4.74 -1.00 -13.29
C GLY A 290 3.79 -2.18 -13.07
N ILE A 291 2.49 -1.93 -13.22
CA ILE A 291 1.42 -2.91 -13.11
C ILE A 291 0.61 -3.06 -14.42
N SER A 292 0.94 -2.28 -15.46
CA SER A 292 0.13 -2.15 -16.68
C SER A 292 0.66 -2.93 -17.87
N SER A 293 1.99 -3.01 -18.02
CA SER A 293 2.62 -3.44 -19.27
C SER A 293 3.59 -4.60 -19.05
N LEU A 294 3.40 -5.69 -19.78
CA LEU A 294 4.26 -6.87 -19.76
C LEU A 294 5.18 -6.85 -20.99
N TYR A 295 6.48 -6.67 -20.76
CA TYR A 295 7.50 -6.75 -21.80
C TYR A 295 8.05 -8.17 -21.90
N THR A 296 8.12 -8.63 -23.14
CA THR A 296 8.94 -9.78 -23.52
C THR A 296 10.19 -9.28 -24.22
N PHE A 297 11.35 -9.73 -23.74
CA PHE A 297 12.64 -9.45 -24.34
C PHE A 297 13.24 -10.71 -24.97
N GLY A 298 13.63 -10.61 -26.24
CA GLY A 298 14.55 -11.53 -26.88
C GLY A 298 15.99 -11.14 -26.57
N LEU A 299 16.87 -12.12 -26.40
CA LEU A 299 18.29 -11.88 -26.14
C LEU A 299 19.12 -12.21 -27.37
N GLU A 300 20.01 -11.29 -27.72
CA GLU A 300 20.90 -11.38 -28.86
C GLU A 300 22.35 -11.13 -28.42
N THR A 301 23.29 -11.83 -29.03
CA THR A 301 24.72 -11.64 -28.78
C THR A 301 25.42 -11.19 -30.06
N THR A 302 26.38 -10.30 -29.88
CA THR A 302 27.35 -9.91 -30.90
C THR A 302 28.75 -10.27 -30.41
N VAL A 303 29.79 -9.96 -31.19
CA VAL A 303 31.20 -10.20 -30.80
C VAL A 303 31.60 -9.54 -29.47
N ASN A 304 30.90 -8.48 -29.07
CA ASN A 304 31.26 -7.70 -27.88
C ASN A 304 30.06 -7.29 -27.02
N SER A 305 28.82 -7.62 -27.37
CA SER A 305 27.65 -7.10 -26.65
C SER A 305 26.54 -8.12 -26.49
N LEU A 306 25.91 -8.11 -25.31
CA LEU A 306 24.65 -8.78 -25.00
C LEU A 306 23.55 -7.73 -25.10
N VAL A 307 22.56 -7.98 -25.95
CA VAL A 307 21.50 -7.04 -26.30
C VAL A 307 20.15 -7.66 -25.98
N ALA A 308 19.27 -6.87 -25.36
CA ALA A 308 17.85 -7.19 -25.21
C ALA A 308 17.06 -6.47 -26.28
N ARG A 309 16.21 -7.18 -27.02
CA ARG A 309 15.25 -6.63 -27.97
C ARG A 309 13.84 -6.81 -27.44
N VAL A 310 13.03 -5.76 -27.45
CA VAL A 310 11.59 -5.88 -27.15
C VAL A 310 10.92 -6.67 -28.27
N THR A 311 10.39 -7.86 -27.96
CA THR A 311 9.69 -8.72 -28.94
C THR A 311 8.18 -8.53 -28.89
N SER A 312 7.62 -8.28 -27.70
CA SER A 312 6.22 -7.91 -27.51
C SER A 312 6.06 -7.02 -26.29
N ILE A 313 5.00 -6.21 -26.33
CA ILE A 313 4.49 -5.44 -25.18
C ILE A 313 3.01 -5.78 -25.10
N GLU A 314 2.63 -6.45 -24.04
CA GLU A 314 1.26 -6.86 -23.79
C GLU A 314 0.71 -6.09 -22.60
N GLN A 315 -0.61 -5.95 -22.54
CA GLN A 315 -1.26 -5.45 -21.34
C GLN A 315 -1.24 -6.56 -20.29
N THR A 316 -1.10 -6.19 -19.03
CA THR A 316 -1.23 -7.15 -17.92
C THR A 316 -2.62 -7.78 -17.88
N ASP A 317 -2.83 -8.77 -17.03
CA ASP A 317 -4.17 -9.32 -16.85
C ASP A 317 -5.12 -8.25 -16.29
N GLU A 318 -6.40 -8.36 -16.66
CA GLU A 318 -7.49 -7.55 -16.14
C GLU A 318 -7.55 -7.57 -14.61
N ILE A 319 -7.26 -8.72 -13.96
CA ILE A 319 -7.27 -8.83 -12.48
C ILE A 319 -6.21 -7.94 -11.81
N VAL A 320 -5.06 -7.76 -12.46
CA VAL A 320 -3.93 -6.94 -11.97
C VAL A 320 -4.34 -5.47 -12.03
N ARG A 321 -4.92 -5.03 -13.17
CA ARG A 321 -5.41 -3.65 -13.31
C ARG A 321 -6.64 -3.35 -12.45
N LYS A 322 -7.50 -4.33 -12.19
CA LYS A 322 -8.69 -4.18 -11.34
C LYS A 322 -8.35 -3.98 -9.86
N SER A 323 -7.29 -4.64 -9.37
CA SER A 323 -7.01 -4.74 -7.92
C SER A 323 -6.89 -3.39 -7.21
N PRO A 324 -6.20 -2.37 -7.76
CA PRO A 324 -6.18 -1.04 -7.13
C PRO A 324 -7.57 -0.45 -6.88
N SER A 325 -8.53 -0.66 -7.79
CA SER A 325 -9.90 -0.16 -7.63
C SER A 325 -10.70 -0.86 -6.52
N GLU A 326 -10.32 -2.08 -6.11
CA GLU A 326 -10.98 -2.77 -5.00
C GLU A 326 -10.78 -1.99 -3.69
N GLY A 327 -9.62 -1.35 -3.49
CA GLY A 327 -9.39 -0.48 -2.33
C GLY A 327 -10.29 0.76 -2.32
N LYS A 328 -10.58 1.32 -3.50
CA LYS A 328 -11.55 2.42 -3.65
C LYS A 328 -12.98 1.94 -3.37
N ALA A 329 -13.37 0.75 -3.85
CA ALA A 329 -14.66 0.13 -3.56
C ALA A 329 -14.85 -0.18 -2.06
N ALA A 330 -13.81 -0.69 -1.41
CA ALA A 330 -13.77 -0.90 0.05
C ALA A 330 -13.97 0.42 0.81
N SER A 331 -13.27 1.47 0.37
CA SER A 331 -13.36 2.80 1.00
C SER A 331 -14.77 3.41 0.92
N ILE A 332 -15.46 3.28 -0.22
CA ILE A 332 -16.86 3.74 -0.33
C ILE A 332 -17.80 2.89 0.52
N ALA A 333 -17.59 1.57 0.61
CA ALA A 333 -18.38 0.70 1.48
C ALA A 333 -18.19 1.01 2.99
N LEU A 334 -17.05 1.57 3.42
CA LEU A 334 -16.90 2.14 4.77
C LEU A 334 -17.76 3.40 4.93
N VAL A 335 -17.73 4.29 3.95
CA VAL A 335 -18.48 5.55 3.98
C VAL A 335 -19.98 5.29 4.00
N THR A 336 -20.50 4.32 3.24
CA THR A 336 -21.93 3.95 3.24
C THR A 336 -22.40 3.37 4.57
N GLN A 337 -21.55 2.65 5.30
CA GLN A 337 -21.85 2.20 6.67
C GLN A 337 -22.00 3.39 7.65
N GLY A 338 -21.24 4.46 7.47
CA GLY A 338 -21.46 5.72 8.18
C GLY A 338 -22.83 6.35 7.87
N ALA A 339 -23.29 6.28 6.61
CA ALA A 339 -24.63 6.73 6.23
C ALA A 339 -25.73 5.88 6.90
N ASP A 340 -25.51 4.57 7.02
CA ASP A 340 -26.43 3.64 7.69
C ASP A 340 -26.54 3.96 9.19
N LEU A 341 -25.41 4.27 9.84
CA LEU A 341 -25.40 4.72 11.23
C LEU A 341 -26.20 6.01 11.39
N ALA A 342 -26.00 6.99 10.51
CA ALA A 342 -26.69 8.28 10.57
C ALA A 342 -28.21 8.17 10.36
N ALA A 343 -28.66 7.41 9.36
CA ALA A 343 -30.07 7.24 9.04
C ALA A 343 -30.81 6.25 9.95
N GLY A 344 -30.10 5.36 10.63
CA GLY A 344 -30.67 4.38 11.54
C GLY A 344 -30.50 4.78 13.01
N PRO A 345 -29.57 4.17 13.76
CA PRO A 345 -29.40 4.42 15.19
C PRO A 345 -29.13 5.90 15.54
N GLY A 346 -28.39 6.63 14.71
CA GLY A 346 -28.11 8.06 14.90
C GLY A 346 -29.36 8.92 14.96
N MET A 347 -30.24 8.79 13.95
CA MET A 347 -31.54 9.48 13.92
C MET A 347 -32.46 9.04 15.07
N GLY A 348 -32.49 7.74 15.37
CA GLY A 348 -33.26 7.19 16.49
C GLY A 348 -32.84 7.76 17.84
N ASN A 349 -31.53 7.82 18.10
CA ASN A 349 -30.96 8.35 19.33
C ASN A 349 -31.13 9.87 19.42
N ALA A 350 -30.97 10.59 18.31
CA ALA A 350 -31.26 12.02 18.27
C ALA A 350 -32.73 12.31 18.66
N ARG A 351 -33.68 11.52 18.13
CA ARG A 351 -35.12 11.64 18.46
C ARG A 351 -35.38 11.35 19.94
N ALA A 352 -34.89 10.23 20.45
CA ALA A 352 -35.15 9.85 21.84
C ALA A 352 -34.48 10.80 22.85
N ALA A 353 -33.28 11.32 22.56
CA ALA A 353 -32.61 12.31 23.42
C ALA A 353 -33.37 13.65 23.44
N ALA A 354 -33.86 14.10 22.28
CA ALA A 354 -34.62 15.35 22.18
C ALA A 354 -36.01 15.28 22.83
N VAL A 355 -36.59 14.10 23.00
CA VAL A 355 -37.84 13.90 23.75
C VAL A 355 -37.59 14.06 25.26
N LEU A 356 -36.55 13.42 25.79
CA LEU A 356 -36.19 13.51 27.22
C LEU A 356 -35.90 14.95 27.65
N GLY A 357 -35.10 15.68 26.87
CA GLY A 357 -34.79 17.08 27.15
C GLY A 357 -36.00 18.04 27.07
N ALA A 358 -37.14 17.63 26.48
CA ALA A 358 -38.34 18.46 26.40
C ALA A 358 -39.25 18.32 27.64
N ASP A 359 -39.20 17.19 28.37
CA ASP A 359 -40.05 16.92 29.53
C ASP A 359 -39.53 17.60 30.82
N ASN A 360 -38.26 18.01 30.84
CA ASN A 360 -37.67 18.85 31.88
C ASN A 360 -37.94 20.35 31.62
N MET A 361 -39.08 20.85 32.11
CA MET A 361 -39.61 22.22 31.86
C MET A 361 -38.72 23.42 32.27
N ALA A 362 -37.47 23.20 32.68
CA ALA A 362 -36.48 24.25 32.94
C ALA A 362 -35.52 24.51 31.75
N GLN A 363 -35.44 23.60 30.75
CA GLN A 363 -34.57 23.78 29.58
C GLN A 363 -35.23 23.24 28.30
N ALA A 364 -35.88 24.09 27.51
CA ALA A 364 -36.18 23.80 26.10
C ALA A 364 -34.89 23.82 25.24
N GLY A 365 -33.92 22.99 25.63
CA GLY A 365 -32.51 23.01 25.23
C GLY A 365 -32.17 21.97 24.17
N TRP A 366 -30.88 21.96 23.79
CA TRP A 366 -30.31 20.95 22.91
C TRP A 366 -29.94 19.70 23.72
N ALA A 367 -30.26 18.51 23.23
CA ALA A 367 -29.91 17.23 23.86
C ALA A 367 -28.75 16.55 23.13
N GLY A 368 -27.80 16.01 23.88
CA GLY A 368 -26.68 15.23 23.35
C GLY A 368 -27.11 13.82 22.95
N PHE A 369 -26.54 13.30 21.87
CA PHE A 369 -26.71 11.91 21.48
C PHE A 369 -25.39 11.30 20.97
N GLY A 370 -25.30 9.98 21.07
CA GLY A 370 -24.21 9.18 20.53
C GLY A 370 -24.72 7.87 19.94
N ALA A 371 -24.10 7.41 18.87
CA ALA A 371 -24.40 6.12 18.26
C ALA A 371 -23.10 5.48 17.77
N THR A 372 -22.99 4.16 17.93
CA THR A 372 -21.88 3.39 17.39
C THR A 372 -22.39 2.16 16.65
N SER A 373 -21.66 1.75 15.62
CA SER A 373 -21.86 0.49 14.92
C SER A 373 -20.51 -0.11 14.56
N GLY A 374 -20.42 -1.43 14.59
CA GLY A 374 -19.26 -2.13 14.08
C GLY A 374 -19.67 -3.49 13.54
N GLY A 375 -18.88 -4.04 12.64
CA GLY A 375 -19.25 -5.30 12.00
C GLY A 375 -18.21 -5.80 11.04
N THR A 376 -18.48 -6.99 10.54
CA THR A 376 -17.75 -7.61 9.45
C THR A 376 -18.68 -7.76 8.25
N SER A 377 -18.20 -7.46 7.06
CA SER A 377 -18.99 -7.54 5.84
C SER A 377 -18.13 -7.94 4.66
N ARG A 378 -18.56 -8.96 3.93
CA ARG A 378 -18.08 -9.32 2.61
C ARG A 378 -18.94 -8.62 1.56
N TYR A 379 -18.32 -7.93 0.63
CA TYR A 379 -18.96 -7.28 -0.51
C TYR A 379 -18.58 -8.01 -1.79
N ALA A 380 -19.57 -8.46 -2.55
CA ALA A 380 -19.36 -9.11 -3.85
C ALA A 380 -19.09 -8.08 -4.95
N THR A 381 -17.82 -7.77 -5.18
CA THR A 381 -17.35 -6.75 -6.15
C THR A 381 -16.96 -7.34 -7.52
N GLY A 382 -17.47 -8.53 -7.84
CA GLY A 382 -17.05 -9.37 -8.96
C GLY A 382 -16.08 -10.49 -8.54
N SER A 383 -15.22 -10.21 -7.55
CA SER A 383 -14.52 -11.23 -6.77
C SER A 383 -14.98 -11.10 -5.32
N HIS A 384 -14.27 -10.38 -4.44
CA HIS A 384 -14.87 -9.84 -3.20
C HIS A 384 -13.91 -8.92 -2.42
N VAL A 385 -14.50 -8.10 -1.55
CA VAL A 385 -13.81 -7.35 -0.50
C VAL A 385 -14.38 -7.77 0.86
N ASP A 386 -13.52 -8.20 1.77
CA ASP A 386 -13.86 -8.43 3.16
C ASP A 386 -13.48 -7.21 4.00
N MET A 387 -14.43 -6.68 4.77
CA MET A 387 -14.25 -5.45 5.55
C MET A 387 -14.63 -5.66 7.00
N GLN A 388 -13.80 -5.14 7.89
CA GLN A 388 -14.12 -4.98 9.31
C GLN A 388 -14.18 -3.48 9.61
N SER A 389 -15.26 -3.03 10.25
CA SER A 389 -15.49 -1.60 10.45
C SER A 389 -15.95 -1.27 11.87
N PHE A 390 -15.65 -0.04 12.27
CA PHE A 390 -16.24 0.62 13.43
C PHE A 390 -16.57 2.06 13.05
N SER A 391 -17.78 2.50 13.38
CA SER A 391 -18.30 3.85 13.15
C SER A 391 -18.84 4.43 14.44
N LEU A 392 -18.56 5.71 14.65
CA LEU A 392 -19.02 6.52 15.77
C LEU A 392 -19.65 7.80 15.24
N MET A 393 -20.78 8.16 15.84
CA MET A 393 -21.51 9.39 15.59
C MET A 393 -21.85 10.04 16.92
N THR A 394 -21.67 11.36 17.02
CA THR A 394 -22.12 12.13 18.18
C THR A 394 -22.66 13.48 17.74
N GLY A 395 -23.66 14.01 18.44
CA GLY A 395 -24.26 15.27 18.04
C GLY A 395 -25.18 15.87 19.09
N LEU A 396 -25.78 16.97 18.68
CA LEU A 396 -26.82 17.68 19.42
C LEU A 396 -28.09 17.70 18.59
N ALA A 397 -29.22 17.43 19.23
CA ALA A 397 -30.54 17.47 18.59
C ALA A 397 -31.54 18.25 19.45
N LYS A 398 -32.53 18.85 18.79
CA LYS A 398 -33.58 19.63 19.45
C LYS A 398 -34.94 19.28 18.85
N ARG A 399 -35.92 19.09 19.73
CA ARG A 399 -37.33 18.96 19.38
C ARG A 399 -37.99 20.34 19.36
N LEU A 400 -38.75 20.60 18.32
CA LEU A 400 -39.51 21.81 18.05
C LEU A 400 -40.96 21.40 17.78
N PRO A 401 -41.82 21.41 18.82
CA PRO A 401 -43.23 21.12 18.65
C PRO A 401 -43.87 22.19 17.74
N VAL A 402 -44.58 21.76 16.70
CA VAL A 402 -45.39 22.62 15.83
C VAL A 402 -46.83 22.12 15.81
N SER A 403 -47.79 22.96 15.42
CA SER A 403 -49.21 22.57 15.43
C SER A 403 -49.45 21.33 14.56
N GLY A 404 -49.74 20.19 15.18
CA GLY A 404 -50.05 18.92 14.53
C GLY A 404 -48.84 18.05 14.14
N ALA A 405 -47.60 18.47 14.40
CA ALA A 405 -46.39 17.70 14.13
C ALA A 405 -45.24 18.01 15.10
N ASP A 406 -44.30 17.08 15.24
CA ASP A 406 -43.04 17.28 15.93
C ASP A 406 -41.91 17.40 14.92
N LEU A 407 -41.13 18.48 15.00
CA LEU A 407 -39.92 18.65 14.22
C LEU A 407 -38.70 18.35 15.09
N LEU A 408 -37.79 17.51 14.60
CA LEU A 408 -36.47 17.26 15.15
C LEU A 408 -35.44 17.89 14.20
N VAL A 409 -34.50 18.63 14.74
CA VAL A 409 -33.33 19.13 14.02
C VAL A 409 -32.06 18.86 14.80
N GLY A 410 -30.97 18.56 14.13
CA GLY A 410 -29.71 18.24 14.78
C GLY A 410 -28.49 18.48 13.91
N ALA A 411 -27.34 18.57 14.56
CA ALA A 411 -26.02 18.56 13.93
C ALA A 411 -25.16 17.49 14.59
N PHE A 412 -24.27 16.87 13.83
CA PHE A 412 -23.44 15.78 14.30
C PHE A 412 -22.05 15.79 13.69
N PHE A 413 -21.14 15.12 14.39
CA PHE A 413 -19.84 14.69 13.92
C PHE A 413 -19.83 13.17 13.76
N GLU A 414 -19.11 12.68 12.76
CA GLU A 414 -18.97 11.25 12.48
C GLU A 414 -17.51 10.88 12.20
N THR A 415 -17.15 9.66 12.56
CA THR A 415 -15.90 9.01 12.14
C THR A 415 -16.14 7.54 11.94
N SER A 416 -15.53 6.99 10.89
CA SER A 416 -15.49 5.54 10.66
C SER A 416 -14.06 5.11 10.42
N VAL A 417 -13.71 3.94 10.91
CA VAL A 417 -12.45 3.26 10.65
C VAL A 417 -12.77 1.85 10.16
N GLY A 418 -11.96 1.32 9.26
CA GLY A 418 -12.08 -0.06 8.84
C GLY A 418 -10.83 -0.56 8.18
N SER A 419 -10.59 -1.86 8.31
CA SER A 419 -9.56 -2.60 7.59
C SER A 419 -10.25 -3.47 6.56
N TYR A 420 -9.63 -3.65 5.40
CA TYR A 420 -10.15 -4.52 4.36
C TYR A 420 -9.08 -5.40 3.74
N ASP A 421 -9.53 -6.57 3.29
CA ASP A 421 -8.80 -7.46 2.40
C ASP A 421 -9.61 -7.57 1.10
N SER A 422 -8.94 -7.48 -0.05
CA SER A 422 -9.55 -7.62 -1.36
C SER A 422 -8.93 -8.77 -2.11
N HIS A 423 -9.78 -9.50 -2.83
CA HIS A 423 -9.40 -10.68 -3.59
C HIS A 423 -9.88 -10.50 -5.03
N ASN A 424 -8.98 -10.71 -6.00
CA ASN A 424 -9.31 -10.82 -7.41
C ASN A 424 -8.88 -12.18 -7.93
N GLU A 425 -9.85 -13.04 -8.25
CA GLU A 425 -9.59 -14.42 -8.66
C GLU A 425 -9.94 -14.63 -10.14
N THR A 426 -9.11 -15.38 -10.86
CA THR A 426 -9.42 -15.85 -12.22
C THR A 426 -10.07 -17.22 -12.20
N ALA A 427 -10.76 -17.56 -13.29
CA ALA A 427 -11.29 -18.91 -13.51
C ALA A 427 -10.18 -20.00 -13.57
N ALA A 428 -8.93 -19.60 -13.79
CA ALA A 428 -7.76 -20.48 -13.79
C ALA A 428 -7.15 -20.69 -12.38
N GLY A 429 -7.67 -20.01 -11.35
CA GLY A 429 -7.23 -20.13 -9.96
C GLY A 429 -6.09 -19.21 -9.55
N GLU A 430 -5.71 -18.24 -10.39
CA GLU A 430 -4.80 -17.17 -9.99
C GLU A 430 -5.55 -16.17 -9.10
N SER A 431 -4.93 -15.72 -8.01
CA SER A 431 -5.52 -14.79 -7.07
C SER A 431 -4.54 -13.65 -6.80
N ILE A 432 -5.03 -12.41 -6.97
CA ILE A 432 -4.35 -11.20 -6.51
C ILE A 432 -5.00 -10.79 -5.21
N THR A 433 -4.22 -10.72 -4.14
CA THR A 433 -4.66 -10.24 -2.84
C THR A 433 -4.09 -8.86 -2.55
N ALA A 434 -4.90 -8.03 -1.89
CA ALA A 434 -4.45 -6.74 -1.41
C ALA A 434 -5.16 -6.42 -0.09
N ARG A 435 -4.56 -5.51 0.67
CA ARG A 435 -5.05 -5.08 1.98
C ARG A 435 -4.98 -3.57 2.10
N GLY A 436 -5.74 -3.01 3.03
CA GLY A 436 -5.64 -1.59 3.34
C GLY A 436 -6.47 -1.19 4.56
N ASP A 437 -6.15 -0.01 5.08
CA ASP A 437 -6.93 0.63 6.14
C ASP A 437 -7.60 1.89 5.59
N SER A 438 -8.88 2.06 5.91
CA SER A 438 -9.67 3.22 5.54
C SER A 438 -10.18 3.95 6.77
N ARG A 439 -10.21 5.28 6.71
CA ARG A 439 -10.78 6.15 7.73
C ARG A 439 -11.59 7.27 7.10
N SER A 440 -12.82 7.45 7.56
CA SER A 440 -13.63 8.63 7.27
C SER A 440 -13.79 9.51 8.49
N THR A 441 -13.82 10.82 8.31
CA THR A 441 -14.16 11.79 9.36
C THR A 441 -14.93 12.96 8.75
N GLY A 442 -16.02 13.34 9.38
CA GLY A 442 -16.89 14.38 8.86
C GLY A 442 -17.97 14.80 9.86
N GLY A 443 -19.04 15.33 9.31
CA GLY A 443 -20.21 15.73 10.09
C GLY A 443 -21.36 16.10 9.17
N GLY A 444 -22.48 16.43 9.79
CA GLY A 444 -23.70 16.67 9.03
C GLY A 444 -24.82 17.28 9.85
N LEU A 445 -25.95 17.42 9.17
CA LEU A 445 -27.22 17.85 9.73
C LEU A 445 -28.23 16.73 9.59
N LEU A 446 -29.12 16.64 10.57
CA LEU A 446 -30.26 15.72 10.56
C LEU A 446 -31.56 16.48 10.77
N GLY A 447 -32.62 15.98 10.18
CA GLY A 447 -33.96 16.51 10.34
C GLY A 447 -35.00 15.39 10.27
N ARG A 448 -36.05 15.49 11.09
CA ARG A 448 -37.20 14.59 11.04
C ARG A 448 -38.47 15.31 11.41
N VAL A 449 -39.53 15.09 10.66
CA VAL A 449 -40.89 15.58 10.97
C VAL A 449 -41.80 14.39 11.19
N GLU A 450 -42.56 14.41 12.27
CA GLU A 450 -43.48 13.33 12.65
C GLU A 450 -44.87 13.91 12.95
N ALA A 451 -45.91 13.43 12.26
CA ALA A 451 -47.27 13.86 12.51
C ALA A 451 -47.78 13.29 13.84
N THR A 452 -48.30 14.16 14.70
CA THR A 452 -48.72 13.79 16.06
C THR A 452 -50.24 13.68 16.24
N THR A 453 -51.01 14.12 15.24
CA THR A 453 -52.48 14.25 15.33
C THR A 453 -53.20 13.75 14.08
N GLY A 454 -54.51 13.48 14.21
CA GLY A 454 -55.38 13.09 13.10
C GLY A 454 -55.07 11.73 12.47
N MET A 455 -55.57 11.51 11.26
CA MET A 455 -55.38 10.26 10.49
C MET A 455 -53.93 10.05 10.04
N ALA A 456 -53.09 11.08 10.11
CA ALA A 456 -51.68 11.01 9.74
C ALA A 456 -50.77 10.68 10.93
N ARG A 457 -51.30 10.53 12.15
CA ARG A 457 -50.50 10.28 13.36
C ARG A 457 -49.58 9.06 13.17
N GLY A 458 -48.29 9.25 13.38
CA GLY A 458 -47.25 8.21 13.19
C GLY A 458 -46.56 8.25 11.83
N LEU A 459 -47.09 9.01 10.85
CA LEU A 459 -46.39 9.29 9.60
C LEU A 459 -45.19 10.19 9.88
N TYR A 460 -44.03 9.86 9.32
CA TYR A 460 -42.84 10.68 9.42
C TYR A 460 -42.08 10.78 8.09
N ALA A 461 -41.32 11.85 7.98
CA ALA A 461 -40.29 12.03 6.97
C ALA A 461 -38.99 12.46 7.66
N GLU A 462 -37.86 11.96 7.17
CA GLU A 462 -36.54 12.24 7.73
C GLU A 462 -35.50 12.46 6.64
N ALA A 463 -34.45 13.19 6.97
CA ALA A 463 -33.34 13.42 6.07
C ALA A 463 -32.05 13.67 6.84
N THR A 464 -30.93 13.32 6.20
CA THR A 464 -29.60 13.71 6.65
C THR A 464 -28.80 14.25 5.46
N VAL A 465 -27.92 15.20 5.73
CA VAL A 465 -26.87 15.63 4.80
C VAL A 465 -25.55 15.60 5.54
N ARG A 466 -24.50 15.12 4.87
CA ARG A 466 -23.19 14.92 5.49
C ARG A 466 -22.07 15.18 4.50
N ALA A 467 -20.93 15.59 5.02
CA ALA A 467 -19.71 15.78 4.25
C ALA A 467 -18.49 15.54 5.12
N GLY A 468 -17.39 15.12 4.51
CA GLY A 468 -16.15 14.88 5.24
C GLY A 468 -14.99 14.51 4.33
N ARG A 469 -13.98 13.90 4.94
CA ARG A 469 -12.82 13.32 4.24
C ARG A 469 -12.71 11.83 4.49
N LEU A 470 -12.25 11.13 3.47
CA LEU A 470 -11.94 9.72 3.45
C LEU A 470 -10.46 9.57 3.11
N SER A 471 -9.70 8.96 4.01
CA SER A 471 -8.33 8.53 3.78
C SER A 471 -8.31 7.01 3.65
N SER A 472 -7.55 6.48 2.71
CA SER A 472 -7.31 5.04 2.61
C SER A 472 -5.92 4.76 2.06
N ASP A 473 -5.29 3.71 2.55
CA ASP A 473 -4.12 3.10 1.91
C ASP A 473 -4.50 1.78 1.23
N TYR A 474 -3.65 1.34 0.31
CA TYR A 474 -3.74 0.07 -0.40
C TYR A 474 -2.33 -0.51 -0.53
N ARG A 475 -2.20 -1.82 -0.32
CA ARG A 475 -0.93 -2.56 -0.44
C ARG A 475 -1.15 -3.96 -1.02
N SER A 476 -0.28 -4.38 -1.94
CA SER A 476 -0.26 -5.74 -2.53
C SER A 476 1.14 -6.19 -2.92
N ASP A 477 1.55 -7.38 -2.51
CA ASP A 477 2.79 -8.02 -2.94
C ASP A 477 2.63 -8.81 -4.26
N ASP A 478 1.38 -9.04 -4.70
CA ASP A 478 1.05 -9.98 -5.77
C ASP A 478 1.08 -9.31 -7.16
N LEU A 479 0.99 -7.98 -7.22
CA LEU A 479 0.85 -7.25 -8.49
C LEU A 479 2.12 -7.29 -9.35
N ASN A 480 3.28 -7.12 -8.73
CA ASN A 480 4.58 -7.26 -9.41
C ASN A 480 5.69 -7.56 -8.38
N PRO A 481 5.86 -8.83 -7.99
CA PRO A 481 6.83 -9.24 -6.96
C PRO A 481 8.28 -8.87 -7.30
N THR A 482 8.57 -8.60 -8.58
CA THR A 482 9.90 -8.25 -9.07
C THR A 482 10.28 -6.81 -8.73
N LEU A 483 9.30 -5.89 -8.68
CA LEU A 483 9.52 -4.48 -8.35
C LEU A 483 9.20 -4.12 -6.89
N GLY A 484 8.57 -5.04 -6.15
CA GLY A 484 8.26 -4.89 -4.72
C GLY A 484 6.76 -4.72 -4.44
N GLU A 485 6.43 -4.34 -3.21
CA GLU A 485 5.05 -4.11 -2.77
C GLU A 485 4.44 -2.94 -3.54
N ALA A 486 3.31 -3.16 -4.20
CA ALA A 486 2.52 -2.14 -4.86
C ALA A 486 1.66 -1.42 -3.83
N GLU A 487 1.87 -0.11 -3.68
CA GLU A 487 1.18 0.71 -2.68
C GLU A 487 0.61 2.01 -3.25
N TYR A 488 -0.47 2.52 -2.63
CA TYR A 488 -0.90 3.90 -2.79
C TYR A 488 -1.67 4.42 -1.56
N ASP A 489 -1.70 5.74 -1.41
CA ASP A 489 -2.53 6.45 -0.45
C ASP A 489 -3.49 7.41 -1.18
N ILE A 490 -4.75 7.43 -0.76
CA ILE A 490 -5.74 8.42 -1.18
C ILE A 490 -6.28 9.23 0.00
N ASN A 491 -6.56 10.51 -0.23
CA ASN A 491 -7.24 11.39 0.72
C ASN A 491 -8.24 12.26 -0.05
N VAL A 492 -9.49 11.82 -0.07
CA VAL A 492 -10.56 12.36 -0.92
C VAL A 492 -11.69 12.95 -0.10
N ALA A 493 -12.48 13.82 -0.72
CA ALA A 493 -13.70 14.32 -0.09
C ALA A 493 -14.84 13.31 -0.28
N TYR A 494 -15.77 13.28 0.66
CA TYR A 494 -17.05 12.61 0.47
C TYR A 494 -18.22 13.51 0.83
N TYR A 495 -19.33 13.27 0.17
CA TYR A 495 -20.63 13.89 0.40
C TYR A 495 -21.68 12.80 0.48
N GLY A 496 -22.73 13.03 1.26
CA GLY A 496 -23.85 12.11 1.30
C GLY A 496 -25.14 12.80 1.71
N ALA A 497 -26.24 12.23 1.25
CA ALA A 497 -27.57 12.61 1.66
C ALA A 497 -28.44 11.36 1.81
N HIS A 498 -29.41 11.44 2.69
CA HIS A 498 -30.46 10.45 2.78
C HIS A 498 -31.82 11.14 2.95
N ALA A 499 -32.85 10.54 2.39
CA ALA A 499 -34.24 10.90 2.61
C ALA A 499 -35.04 9.63 2.90
N GLY A 500 -35.89 9.69 3.91
CA GLY A 500 -36.71 8.57 4.36
C GLY A 500 -38.14 8.98 4.65
N VAL A 501 -39.06 8.07 4.43
CA VAL A 501 -40.47 8.17 4.84
C VAL A 501 -40.88 6.90 5.54
N GLY A 502 -41.75 7.02 6.53
CA GLY A 502 -42.27 5.83 7.21
C GLY A 502 -43.51 6.11 8.02
N TYR A 503 -44.10 5.05 8.53
CA TYR A 503 -45.32 5.09 9.31
C TYR A 503 -45.22 4.18 10.52
N ILE A 504 -45.31 4.76 11.70
CA ILE A 504 -45.33 4.04 12.98
C ILE A 504 -46.77 3.72 13.33
N TRP A 505 -47.16 2.47 13.12
CA TRP A 505 -48.45 1.94 13.51
C TRP A 505 -48.39 1.37 14.93
N ASN A 506 -49.00 2.09 15.88
CA ASN A 506 -49.24 1.56 17.23
C ASN A 506 -50.41 0.58 17.19
N ILE A 507 -50.10 -0.72 17.24
CA ILE A 507 -51.08 -1.82 17.20
C ILE A 507 -51.80 -1.92 18.56
N SER A 508 -51.06 -1.70 19.64
CA SER A 508 -51.56 -1.61 21.02
C SER A 508 -50.72 -0.60 21.82
N GLU A 509 -50.97 -0.47 23.12
CA GLU A 509 -50.11 0.33 24.01
C GLU A 509 -48.69 -0.25 24.15
N GLN A 510 -48.51 -1.54 23.86
CA GLN A 510 -47.24 -2.25 24.02
C GLN A 510 -46.56 -2.60 22.68
N ALA A 511 -47.33 -2.73 21.60
CA ALA A 511 -46.85 -3.21 20.31
C ALA A 511 -46.91 -2.12 19.24
N TRP A 512 -45.81 -1.95 18.50
CA TRP A 512 -45.71 -1.01 17.38
C TRP A 512 -45.01 -1.65 16.17
N LEU A 513 -45.40 -1.20 14.98
CA LEU A 513 -44.82 -1.58 13.70
C LEU A 513 -44.42 -0.31 12.94
N ASP A 514 -43.14 -0.18 12.61
CA ASP A 514 -42.61 0.88 11.75
C ASP A 514 -42.39 0.31 10.34
N LEU A 515 -43.10 0.85 9.36
CA LEU A 515 -42.89 0.56 7.93
C LEU A 515 -42.20 1.75 7.29
N TYR A 516 -41.08 1.53 6.60
CA TYR A 516 -40.26 2.62 6.07
C TYR A 516 -39.68 2.34 4.69
N GLY A 517 -39.43 3.43 3.97
CA GLY A 517 -38.64 3.47 2.74
C GLY A 517 -37.60 4.58 2.84
N LYS A 518 -36.36 4.28 2.50
CA LYS A 518 -35.22 5.19 2.56
C LYS A 518 -34.47 5.19 1.25
N TYR A 519 -33.98 6.35 0.86
CA TYR A 519 -33.10 6.55 -0.27
C TYR A 519 -31.80 7.22 0.20
N PHE A 520 -30.67 6.71 -0.26
CA PHE A 520 -29.34 7.18 0.08
C PHE A 520 -28.60 7.56 -1.20
N TRP A 521 -27.87 8.66 -1.12
CA TRP A 521 -26.85 9.04 -2.08
C TRP A 521 -25.54 9.25 -1.34
N THR A 522 -24.44 8.71 -1.86
CA THR A 522 -23.09 8.94 -1.36
C THR A 522 -22.16 9.16 -2.54
N HIS A 523 -21.34 10.19 -2.48
CA HIS A 523 -20.36 10.54 -3.50
C HIS A 523 -18.98 10.64 -2.88
N THR A 524 -17.97 10.05 -3.52
CA THR A 524 -16.56 10.25 -3.19
C THR A 524 -15.82 10.78 -4.41
N THR A 525 -14.97 11.78 -4.23
CA THR A 525 -14.20 12.34 -5.35
C THR A 525 -13.11 11.36 -5.80
N GLY A 526 -12.68 11.47 -7.05
CA GLY A 526 -11.57 10.75 -7.65
C GLY A 526 -10.22 11.13 -7.06
N ALA A 527 -9.18 10.43 -7.52
CA ALA A 527 -7.80 10.63 -7.08
C ALA A 527 -6.80 10.17 -8.15
N ASP A 528 -5.67 10.87 -8.26
CA ASP A 528 -4.53 10.45 -9.06
C ASP A 528 -3.42 9.93 -8.15
N VAL A 529 -2.94 8.72 -8.41
CA VAL A 529 -1.85 8.07 -7.66
C VAL A 529 -0.81 7.50 -8.63
N ARG A 530 0.28 6.97 -8.07
CA ARG A 530 1.26 6.15 -8.81
C ARG A 530 1.48 4.84 -8.10
N ILE A 531 1.41 3.74 -8.84
CA ILE A 531 1.67 2.39 -8.33
C ILE A 531 2.82 1.81 -9.12
N LEU A 532 3.94 1.53 -8.45
CA LEU A 532 5.18 1.02 -9.08
C LEU A 532 5.60 1.83 -10.33
N GLY A 533 5.38 3.15 -10.28
CA GLY A 533 5.69 4.10 -11.35
C GLY A 533 4.55 4.37 -12.33
N ASP A 534 3.57 3.48 -12.47
CA ASP A 534 2.42 3.67 -13.36
C ASP A 534 1.46 4.71 -12.80
N PRO A 535 1.02 5.70 -13.60
CA PRO A 535 -0.05 6.60 -13.19
C PRO A 535 -1.37 5.83 -13.14
N VAL A 536 -2.11 6.00 -12.04
CA VAL A 536 -3.45 5.45 -11.87
C VAL A 536 -4.39 6.59 -11.51
N THR A 537 -5.43 6.78 -12.32
CA THR A 537 -6.49 7.76 -12.06
C THR A 537 -7.75 7.02 -11.65
N PHE A 538 -8.27 7.30 -10.46
CA PHE A 538 -9.56 6.84 -9.98
C PHE A 538 -10.61 7.91 -10.27
N ASP A 539 -11.73 7.49 -10.83
CA ASP A 539 -12.87 8.37 -11.06
C ASP A 539 -13.62 8.68 -9.75
N ASP A 540 -14.50 9.66 -9.82
CA ASP A 540 -15.53 9.86 -8.81
C ASP A 540 -16.40 8.59 -8.69
N VAL A 541 -16.84 8.28 -7.48
CA VAL A 541 -17.73 7.14 -7.24
C VAL A 541 -19.00 7.61 -6.58
N ASP A 542 -20.13 7.35 -7.23
CA ASP A 542 -21.48 7.58 -6.72
C ASP A 542 -22.14 6.26 -6.33
N SER A 543 -22.72 6.23 -5.13
CA SER A 543 -23.57 5.17 -4.61
C SER A 543 -24.99 5.70 -4.46
N TYR A 544 -25.95 4.89 -4.92
CA TYR A 544 -27.37 5.17 -4.83
C TYR A 544 -28.06 3.94 -4.27
N ARG A 545 -28.64 4.04 -3.07
CA ARG A 545 -29.31 2.91 -2.42
C ARG A 545 -30.75 3.21 -2.09
N THR A 546 -31.62 2.24 -2.33
CA THR A 546 -32.99 2.23 -1.78
C THR A 546 -33.11 1.12 -0.77
N ARG A 547 -33.66 1.42 0.41
CA ARG A 547 -33.96 0.45 1.47
C ARG A 547 -35.43 0.50 1.82
N LEU A 548 -36.11 -0.65 1.74
CA LEU A 548 -37.50 -0.83 2.15
C LEU A 548 -37.52 -1.81 3.32
N GLY A 549 -38.15 -1.44 4.43
CA GLY A 549 -38.11 -2.27 5.62
C GLY A 549 -39.29 -2.13 6.55
N ALA A 550 -39.35 -3.06 7.48
CA ALA A 550 -40.30 -3.12 8.57
C ALA A 550 -39.56 -3.42 9.88
N ARG A 551 -39.95 -2.76 10.96
CA ARG A 551 -39.46 -3.06 12.32
C ARG A 551 -40.64 -3.17 13.27
N PHE A 552 -40.72 -4.30 13.98
CA PHE A 552 -41.71 -4.58 15.00
C PHE A 552 -41.06 -4.50 16.38
N GLY A 553 -41.70 -3.81 17.31
CA GLY A 553 -41.27 -3.73 18.70
C GLY A 553 -42.41 -4.06 19.68
N TYR A 554 -42.04 -4.64 20.82
CA TYR A 554 -42.98 -5.01 21.88
C TYR A 554 -42.43 -4.64 23.26
N ALA A 555 -43.05 -3.68 23.94
CA ALA A 555 -42.68 -3.28 25.29
C ALA A 555 -43.10 -4.35 26.31
N LEU A 556 -42.14 -5.13 26.82
CA LEU A 556 -42.39 -6.14 27.86
C LEU A 556 -42.74 -5.47 29.20
N ASN A 557 -42.11 -4.33 29.48
CA ASN A 557 -42.36 -3.47 30.62
C ASN A 557 -41.75 -2.08 30.36
N LYS A 558 -41.78 -1.19 31.36
CA LYS A 558 -41.21 0.17 31.24
C LYS A 558 -39.70 0.21 30.97
N CYS A 559 -38.98 -0.88 31.27
CA CYS A 559 -37.54 -0.96 31.18
C CYS A 559 -37.05 -1.67 29.91
N ILE A 560 -37.82 -2.60 29.33
CA ILE A 560 -37.32 -3.52 28.29
C ILE A 560 -38.28 -3.56 27.10
N THR A 561 -37.76 -3.23 25.93
CA THR A 561 -38.48 -3.31 24.64
C THR A 561 -37.63 -4.05 23.62
N PRO A 562 -37.80 -5.38 23.44
CA PRO A 562 -37.27 -6.10 22.30
C PRO A 562 -37.88 -5.60 20.98
N TYR A 563 -37.10 -5.71 19.91
CA TYR A 563 -37.55 -5.47 18.55
C TYR A 563 -36.91 -6.44 17.56
N THR A 564 -37.56 -6.62 16.42
CA THR A 564 -37.03 -7.33 15.25
C THR A 564 -37.42 -6.58 13.99
N GLY A 565 -36.59 -6.67 12.96
CA GLY A 565 -36.83 -6.03 11.69
C GLY A 565 -36.32 -6.85 10.51
N ALA A 566 -36.86 -6.52 9.35
CA ALA A 566 -36.39 -7.02 8.08
C ALA A 566 -36.41 -5.87 7.06
N ALA A 567 -35.40 -5.81 6.21
CA ALA A 567 -35.35 -4.86 5.11
C ALA A 567 -34.76 -5.51 3.86
N TRP A 568 -35.09 -4.94 2.71
CA TRP A 568 -34.44 -5.18 1.44
C TRP A 568 -33.79 -3.88 0.99
N GLU A 569 -32.52 -3.98 0.62
CA GLU A 569 -31.71 -2.90 0.08
C GLU A 569 -31.29 -3.23 -1.36
N TYR A 570 -31.29 -2.22 -2.22
CA TYR A 570 -30.73 -2.33 -3.56
C TYR A 570 -29.80 -1.14 -3.82
N GLU A 571 -28.54 -1.46 -4.13
CA GLU A 571 -27.53 -0.52 -4.63
C GLU A 571 -27.63 -0.47 -6.15
N PHE A 572 -27.88 0.72 -6.71
CA PHE A 572 -28.04 0.92 -8.15
C PHE A 572 -26.72 1.17 -8.87
N ASP A 573 -25.75 1.77 -8.16
CA ASP A 573 -24.41 2.07 -8.62
C ASP A 573 -23.45 2.12 -7.41
N GLY A 574 -22.17 2.18 -7.65
CA GLY A 574 -21.12 2.10 -6.63
C GLY A 574 -19.88 1.50 -7.26
N THR A 575 -19.66 1.88 -8.53
CA THR A 575 -18.69 1.28 -9.42
C THR A 575 -17.41 2.11 -9.37
N ALA A 576 -16.31 1.50 -8.94
CA ALA A 576 -15.04 2.17 -8.78
C ALA A 576 -14.19 2.06 -10.06
N HIS A 577 -14.43 2.98 -10.99
CA HIS A 577 -13.66 3.05 -12.23
C HIS A 577 -12.23 3.56 -12.01
N SER A 578 -11.28 3.01 -12.76
CA SER A 578 -9.93 3.53 -12.83
C SER A 578 -9.31 3.34 -14.20
N VAL A 579 -8.33 4.20 -14.48
CA VAL A 579 -7.47 4.14 -15.66
C VAL A 579 -6.04 3.91 -15.18
N VAL A 580 -5.42 2.82 -15.63
CA VAL A 580 -4.05 2.42 -15.27
C VAL A 580 -3.17 2.62 -16.49
N ALA A 581 -2.17 3.51 -16.38
CA ALA A 581 -1.25 3.86 -17.46
C ALA A 581 -1.95 4.26 -18.79
N GLY A 582 -3.12 4.90 -18.70
CA GLY A 582 -3.92 5.33 -19.86
C GLY A 582 -4.84 4.27 -20.45
N VAL A 583 -4.97 3.10 -19.81
CA VAL A 583 -5.87 2.01 -20.21
C VAL A 583 -6.95 1.82 -19.15
N ASP A 584 -8.20 1.71 -19.56
CA ASP A 584 -9.32 1.43 -18.66
C ASP A 584 -9.12 0.09 -17.93
N ALA A 585 -9.27 0.11 -16.62
CA ALA A 585 -9.29 -1.09 -15.80
C ALA A 585 -10.73 -1.59 -15.62
N PRO A 586 -10.94 -2.92 -15.50
CA PRO A 586 -12.21 -3.44 -15.00
C PRO A 586 -12.55 -2.82 -13.65
N ALA A 587 -13.82 -2.48 -13.45
CA ALA A 587 -14.25 -1.77 -12.25
C ALA A 587 -15.00 -2.72 -11.29
N PRO A 588 -14.58 -2.81 -10.02
CA PRO A 588 -15.41 -3.41 -8.98
C PRO A 588 -16.67 -2.58 -8.74
N THR A 589 -17.76 -3.24 -8.39
CA THR A 589 -19.06 -2.59 -8.15
C THR A 589 -19.75 -3.14 -6.92
N LEU A 590 -20.37 -2.26 -6.14
CA LEU A 590 -21.23 -2.63 -5.00
C LEU A 590 -22.68 -2.91 -5.42
N LYS A 591 -22.99 -2.79 -6.72
CA LYS A 591 -24.35 -2.87 -7.27
C LYS A 591 -25.02 -4.21 -6.97
N GLY A 592 -26.26 -4.14 -6.50
CA GLY A 592 -27.17 -5.28 -6.41
C GLY A 592 -27.98 -5.32 -5.12
N GLY A 593 -28.66 -6.45 -4.91
CA GLY A 593 -29.62 -6.62 -3.82
C GLY A 593 -28.99 -7.22 -2.56
N THR A 594 -29.40 -6.71 -1.41
CA THR A 594 -29.04 -7.22 -0.08
C THR A 594 -30.30 -7.31 0.79
N GLY A 595 -30.54 -8.48 1.40
CA GLY A 595 -31.49 -8.65 2.48
C GLY A 595 -30.84 -8.31 3.82
N VAL A 596 -31.58 -7.64 4.70
CA VAL A 596 -31.13 -7.24 6.04
C VAL A 596 -32.08 -7.80 7.08
N GLY A 597 -31.56 -8.59 8.01
CA GLY A 597 -32.26 -9.02 9.22
C GLY A 597 -31.81 -8.19 10.42
N GLU A 598 -32.71 -7.91 11.35
CA GLU A 598 -32.39 -7.15 12.56
C GLU A 598 -33.08 -7.72 13.79
N VAL A 599 -32.36 -7.77 14.91
CA VAL A 599 -32.89 -8.05 16.25
C VAL A 599 -32.22 -7.16 17.27
N GLY A 600 -32.94 -6.73 18.30
CA GLY A 600 -32.35 -5.93 19.35
C GLY A 600 -33.25 -5.68 20.56
N ILE A 601 -32.72 -4.96 21.53
CA ILE A 601 -33.37 -4.64 22.79
C ILE A 601 -33.05 -3.19 23.16
N ILE A 602 -34.10 -2.41 23.37
CA ILE A 602 -34.02 -1.11 24.03
C ILE A 602 -34.19 -1.33 25.54
N TRP A 603 -33.19 -0.92 26.31
CA TRP A 603 -33.14 -1.04 27.76
C TRP A 603 -33.09 0.34 28.43
N LYS A 604 -34.05 0.59 29.32
CA LYS A 604 -34.18 1.76 30.20
C LYS A 604 -34.05 1.31 31.65
N PRO A 605 -32.83 1.20 32.21
CA PRO A 605 -32.64 0.69 33.57
C PRO A 605 -33.29 1.56 34.65
N LEU A 606 -33.44 2.85 34.37
CA LEU A 606 -34.10 3.83 35.23
C LEU A 606 -35.20 4.50 34.40
N PRO A 607 -36.47 4.07 34.52
CA PRO A 607 -37.58 4.54 33.67
C PRO A 607 -37.82 6.06 33.69
N ASP A 608 -37.40 6.71 34.78
CA ASP A 608 -37.58 8.14 35.03
C ASP A 608 -36.27 8.95 34.86
N SER A 609 -35.17 8.31 34.43
CA SER A 609 -33.95 9.03 34.05
C SER A 609 -33.85 9.19 32.54
N GLY A 610 -33.07 10.18 32.09
CA GLY A 610 -32.75 10.36 30.68
C GLY A 610 -31.81 9.31 30.09
N PHE A 611 -31.56 8.19 30.78
CA PHE A 611 -30.62 7.17 30.35
C PHE A 611 -31.32 5.98 29.67
N SER A 612 -30.90 5.67 28.44
CA SER A 612 -31.29 4.45 27.74
C SER A 612 -30.16 3.86 26.92
N LEU A 613 -30.17 2.54 26.80
CA LEU A 613 -29.26 1.74 26.01
C LEU A 613 -30.04 1.03 24.91
N ASP A 614 -29.59 1.10 23.67
CA ASP A 614 -30.12 0.28 22.58
C ASP A 614 -29.00 -0.63 22.05
N LEU A 615 -29.28 -1.93 22.07
CA LEU A 615 -28.37 -3.00 21.68
C LEU A 615 -29.03 -3.78 20.55
N GLY A 616 -28.41 -3.80 19.37
CA GLY A 616 -28.91 -4.56 18.23
C GLY A 616 -27.84 -5.30 17.47
N ALA A 617 -28.29 -6.29 16.72
CA ALA A 617 -27.52 -7.07 15.78
C ALA A 617 -28.23 -7.09 14.42
N GLN A 618 -27.45 -7.00 13.36
CA GLN A 618 -27.89 -7.03 11.98
C GLN A 618 -27.15 -8.14 11.22
N ASP A 619 -27.87 -8.81 10.34
CA ASP A 619 -27.33 -9.80 9.41
C ASP A 619 -27.63 -9.37 7.98
N TYR A 620 -26.67 -9.57 7.08
CA TYR A 620 -26.74 -9.19 5.68
C TYR A 620 -26.59 -10.43 4.79
N THR A 621 -27.41 -10.54 3.75
CA THR A 621 -27.34 -11.63 2.76
C THR A 621 -27.56 -11.10 1.34
N GLY A 622 -26.74 -11.52 0.38
CA GLY A 622 -26.79 -11.03 -1.01
C GLY A 622 -25.46 -10.44 -1.45
N VAL A 623 -25.46 -9.25 -2.07
CA VAL A 623 -24.20 -8.58 -2.47
C VAL A 623 -23.35 -8.20 -1.27
N ARG A 624 -23.99 -7.84 -0.15
CA ARG A 624 -23.34 -7.72 1.15
C ARG A 624 -23.71 -8.91 2.02
N GLU A 625 -22.71 -9.59 2.55
CA GLU A 625 -22.87 -10.70 3.49
C GLU A 625 -22.10 -10.43 4.77
N GLY A 626 -22.64 -10.80 5.92
CA GLY A 626 -21.93 -10.68 7.20
C GLY A 626 -22.79 -10.13 8.31
N VAL A 627 -22.16 -9.81 9.43
CA VAL A 627 -22.84 -9.46 10.67
C VAL A 627 -22.36 -8.12 11.20
N GLY A 628 -23.32 -7.31 11.66
CA GLY A 628 -23.06 -6.04 12.32
C GLY A 628 -23.72 -5.99 13.69
N GLY A 629 -23.13 -5.24 14.60
CA GLY A 629 -23.73 -4.86 15.87
C GLY A 629 -23.82 -3.34 15.98
N ASN A 630 -24.86 -2.85 16.63
CA ASN A 630 -24.96 -1.46 17.04
C ASN A 630 -25.09 -1.36 18.57
N LEU A 631 -24.37 -0.39 19.12
CA LEU A 631 -24.44 0.02 20.51
C LEU A 631 -24.78 1.51 20.53
N SER A 632 -25.91 1.82 21.13
CA SER A 632 -26.47 3.17 21.20
C SER A 632 -26.57 3.57 22.67
N LEU A 633 -25.83 4.61 23.04
CA LEU A 633 -25.77 5.09 24.43
C LEU A 633 -26.37 6.50 24.48
N MET A 634 -27.38 6.67 25.33
CA MET A 634 -28.13 7.93 25.46
C MET A 634 -27.93 8.50 26.85
N TYR A 635 -27.51 9.75 26.93
CA TYR A 635 -27.26 10.45 28.19
C TYR A 635 -27.76 11.89 28.12
N GLU A 636 -28.59 12.27 29.09
CA GLU A 636 -29.06 13.63 29.31
C GLU A 636 -28.18 14.32 30.37
N PHE A 637 -27.77 15.56 30.13
CA PHE A 637 -27.05 16.39 31.10
C PHE A 637 -27.99 17.36 31.79
#